data_AF-A0A3M1SGU4-F1
#
_entry.id   AF-A0A3M1SGU4-F1
#
_cell.length_a   1.000
_cell.length_b   1.000
_cell.length_c   1.000
_cell.angle_alpha   90.00
_cell.angle_beta   90.00
_cell.angle_gamma   90.00
#
_symmetry.space_group_name_H-M   'P 1'
#
loop_
_entity.id
_entity.type
_entity.pdbx_description
1 polymer ?
#
loop_
_entity_poly.entity_id
_entity_poly.type
_entity_poly.pdbx_seq_one_letter_code
_entity_poly.pdbx_strand_id
1 'polypeptide(L)'
;WLKPDKQKELIMALEENKVDINTLKSAGIKPKYLPKLRQYQKLRSEMMDRIWQELNKRGLLNEYIENYVSHIYKDPEKASSLMSDVYQRRPLSGSKYFTKQRKIPTYREAMELGLEPKYTNPVELDTAYIGQALKLIRTHDMINELKDNGFWKFVRKGQRPEEGWTKVDDPIANVWFRGKEGMVHAGDYYAPAPVARLLNNMASVGLFGRSHIFDALRQTNNFLNMIQLGISAFHGTFSVNTYLGHNFGLALSEIMTKRKRLSGMQRMITKGIPGINIPALIKDLNEGRKLVKALLRPEDVKTQKQAQFVELAKMANVDPKLDRMYMLGAIENWKKAFKQMNIPKTVTLAPAAIVETAAAPIMRYMVPWLKMKTMADTFATEVARLKPKTELEMREIAVRSYDMIEDRFGQMTYDNIFWNRTVKDTAMIALRAVGWNYGDIREVVGAGANLIDIAQKVRNGEIPKPKDISQRTYFVAGMLITQAIMGAILSYLYGQKPQSLLDYFAPRTGNKNPDGSDERIIPASYVKDWLAFSHEGTLRTLRNKLSPVINATIELINNEDYWGREIYSKDSSAWEIAKDIGKFVAEQFKPFSLQGYQRMKEHGASDVGALMPMFGFPVAPSYLARSPIQQYIYEKTREMQGVKHKELANRYQARQELKKALKKGDILTARQIAQEGLKKGYFTQKGFKRTLKNLNTPPDISLFKMLPPELQARALTKAESREEISRYLPAMSKP
;
A
#
# COMPACT_ATOMS: atom_id res chain seq x y z
N TRP A 1 18.93 3.05 -28.96
CA TRP A 1 19.31 2.03 -27.95
C TRP A 1 19.86 0.83 -28.70
N LEU A 2 20.95 0.24 -28.22
CA LEU A 2 21.56 -0.94 -28.87
C LEU A 2 20.61 -2.14 -28.77
N LYS A 3 20.55 -2.97 -29.82
CA LYS A 3 19.85 -4.27 -29.77
C LYS A 3 20.53 -5.19 -28.74
N PRO A 4 19.82 -6.15 -28.11
CA PRO A 4 20.39 -7.01 -27.07
C PRO A 4 21.71 -7.68 -27.46
N ASP A 5 21.84 -8.18 -28.69
CA ASP A 5 23.08 -8.84 -29.14
C ASP A 5 24.26 -7.85 -29.20
N LYS A 6 23.98 -6.59 -29.55
CA LYS A 6 24.98 -5.52 -29.55
C LYS A 6 25.36 -5.07 -28.13
N GLN A 7 24.48 -5.28 -27.15
CA GLN A 7 24.83 -5.05 -25.75
C GLN A 7 25.71 -6.17 -25.20
N LYS A 8 25.50 -7.43 -25.61
CA LYS A 8 26.38 -8.56 -25.27
C LYS A 8 27.79 -8.37 -25.83
N GLU A 9 27.90 -7.95 -27.10
CA GLU A 9 29.18 -7.62 -27.73
C GLU A 9 29.91 -6.50 -26.96
N LEU A 10 29.18 -5.50 -26.47
CA LEU A 10 29.74 -4.46 -25.62
C LEU A 10 30.24 -5.00 -24.26
N ILE A 11 29.56 -5.97 -23.64
CA ILE A 11 30.04 -6.63 -22.41
C ILE A 11 31.38 -7.33 -22.67
N MET A 12 31.48 -8.09 -23.76
CA MET A 12 32.73 -8.78 -24.14
C MET A 12 33.86 -7.77 -24.41
N ALA A 13 33.57 -6.69 -25.14
CA ALA A 13 34.55 -5.64 -25.40
C ALA A 13 35.04 -4.93 -24.13
N LEU A 14 34.18 -4.79 -23.11
CA LEU A 14 34.55 -4.22 -21.81
C LEU A 14 35.48 -5.13 -21.02
N GLU A 15 35.28 -6.45 -21.08
CA GLU A 15 36.18 -7.43 -20.44
C GLU A 15 37.53 -7.51 -21.14
N GLU A 16 37.54 -7.41 -22.47
CA GLU A 16 38.76 -7.47 -23.30
C GLU A 16 39.49 -6.10 -23.39
N ASN A 17 38.98 -5.04 -22.75
CA ASN A 17 39.44 -3.64 -22.86
C ASN A 17 39.51 -3.08 -24.30
N LYS A 18 38.68 -3.61 -25.21
CA LYS A 18 38.67 -3.26 -26.65
C LYS A 18 37.61 -2.21 -27.01
N VAL A 19 37.39 -1.17 -26.19
CA VAL A 19 36.42 -0.11 -26.52
C VAL A 19 37.01 0.90 -27.52
N ASP A 20 37.44 0.40 -28.67
CA ASP A 20 37.96 1.17 -29.80
C ASP A 20 36.93 1.29 -30.94
N ILE A 21 37.22 2.15 -31.92
CA ILE A 21 36.32 2.41 -33.06
C ILE A 21 36.07 1.15 -33.90
N ASN A 22 37.04 0.25 -34.03
CA ASN A 22 36.97 -0.93 -34.88
C ASN A 22 36.13 -2.04 -34.23
N THR A 23 36.31 -2.26 -32.94
CA THR A 23 35.50 -3.19 -32.13
C THR A 23 34.05 -2.72 -32.03
N LEU A 24 33.80 -1.40 -31.95
CA LEU A 24 32.44 -0.86 -31.94
C LEU A 24 31.79 -0.85 -33.33
N LYS A 25 32.56 -0.65 -34.41
CA LYS A 25 32.08 -0.76 -35.80
C LYS A 25 31.70 -2.20 -36.14
N SER A 26 32.54 -3.18 -35.80
CA SER A 26 32.21 -4.61 -35.95
C SER A 26 30.99 -4.99 -35.11
N ALA A 27 30.81 -4.33 -33.96
CA ALA A 27 29.59 -4.44 -33.17
C ALA A 27 28.38 -3.65 -33.70
N GLY A 28 28.45 -3.01 -34.87
CA GLY A 28 27.35 -2.23 -35.46
C GLY A 28 26.91 -1.03 -34.63
N ILE A 29 27.76 -0.56 -33.70
CA ILE A 29 27.51 0.61 -32.85
C ILE A 29 27.95 1.86 -33.60
N LYS A 30 27.03 2.83 -33.78
CA LYS A 30 27.33 4.07 -34.50
C LYS A 30 28.43 4.87 -33.77
N PRO A 31 29.47 5.39 -34.46
CA PRO A 31 30.59 6.13 -33.86
C PRO A 31 30.17 7.31 -32.97
N LYS A 32 29.02 7.94 -33.26
CA LYS A 32 28.46 9.03 -32.43
C LYS A 32 28.20 8.67 -30.96
N TYR A 33 28.17 7.39 -30.61
CA TYR A 33 28.00 6.93 -29.23
C TYR A 33 29.34 6.74 -28.48
N LEU A 34 30.48 6.82 -29.17
CA LEU A 34 31.81 6.59 -28.60
C LEU A 34 32.14 7.48 -27.39
N PRO A 35 31.88 8.81 -27.40
CA PRO A 35 32.17 9.65 -26.24
C PRO A 35 31.41 9.20 -24.98
N LYS A 36 30.15 8.78 -25.14
CA LYS A 36 29.32 8.29 -24.01
C LYS A 36 29.78 6.94 -23.49
N LEU A 37 30.22 6.04 -24.38
CA LEU A 37 30.76 4.74 -24.00
C LEU A 37 32.10 4.87 -23.27
N ARG A 38 32.98 5.76 -23.72
CA ARG A 38 34.24 6.08 -23.01
C ARG A 38 33.98 6.69 -21.63
N GLN A 39 33.01 7.60 -21.53
CA GLN A 39 32.59 8.15 -20.25
C GLN A 39 32.05 7.05 -19.32
N TYR A 40 31.22 6.15 -19.82
CA TYR A 40 30.72 5.01 -19.06
C TYR A 40 31.84 4.08 -18.61
N GLN A 41 32.78 3.74 -19.49
CA GLN A 41 33.94 2.90 -19.16
C GLN A 41 34.77 3.54 -18.04
N LYS A 42 35.08 4.84 -18.14
CA LYS A 42 35.81 5.56 -17.10
C LYS A 42 35.09 5.49 -15.74
N LEU A 43 33.80 5.84 -15.71
CA LEU A 43 32.99 5.80 -14.49
C LEU A 43 32.89 4.38 -13.91
N ARG A 44 32.79 3.38 -14.79
CA ARG A 44 32.76 1.97 -14.41
C ARG A 44 34.08 1.57 -13.74
N SER A 45 35.21 1.82 -14.37
CA SER A 45 36.53 1.46 -13.82
C SER A 45 36.76 2.12 -12.46
N GLU A 46 36.52 3.43 -12.34
CA GLU A 46 36.64 4.17 -11.07
C GLU A 46 35.77 3.57 -9.96
N MET A 47 34.54 3.13 -10.29
CA MET A 47 33.63 2.50 -9.33
C MET A 47 34.09 1.09 -8.94
N MET A 48 34.53 0.28 -9.91
CA MET A 48 34.99 -1.09 -9.65
C MET A 48 36.26 -1.09 -8.80
N ASP A 49 37.21 -0.19 -9.09
CA ASP A 49 38.45 -0.03 -8.32
C ASP A 49 38.15 0.39 -6.88
N ARG A 50 37.25 1.36 -6.67
CA ARG A 50 36.83 1.76 -5.32
C ARG A 50 36.19 0.61 -4.55
N ILE A 51 35.32 -0.17 -5.19
CA ILE A 51 34.69 -1.32 -4.54
C ILE A 51 35.73 -2.37 -4.16
N TRP A 52 36.67 -2.66 -5.05
CA TRP A 52 37.78 -3.57 -4.76
C TRP A 52 38.60 -3.07 -3.57
N GLN A 53 38.99 -1.78 -3.54
CA GLN A 53 39.72 -1.19 -2.43
C GLN A 53 38.98 -1.34 -1.10
N GLU A 54 37.67 -1.08 -1.08
CA GLU A 54 36.85 -1.23 0.13
C GLU A 54 36.70 -2.69 0.59
N LEU A 55 36.66 -3.65 -0.34
CA LEU A 55 36.69 -5.08 -0.03
C LEU A 55 38.06 -5.51 0.49
N ASN A 56 39.14 -5.08 -0.17
CA ASN A 56 40.53 -5.41 0.17
C ASN A 56 40.91 -4.88 1.55
N LYS A 57 40.58 -3.62 1.86
CA LYS A 57 40.78 -3.00 3.18
C LYS A 57 40.17 -3.83 4.33
N ARG A 58 39.11 -4.59 4.05
CA ARG A 58 38.40 -5.44 5.01
C ARG A 58 38.83 -6.91 4.96
N GLY A 59 39.81 -7.25 4.13
CA GLY A 59 40.24 -8.64 3.90
C GLY A 59 39.19 -9.51 3.22
N LEU A 60 38.22 -8.91 2.53
CA LEU A 60 37.11 -9.61 1.87
C LEU A 60 37.43 -10.05 0.43
N LEU A 61 38.40 -9.40 -0.21
CA LEU A 61 38.90 -9.72 -1.55
C LEU A 61 40.33 -9.20 -1.72
N ASN A 62 41.29 -10.10 -1.93
CA ASN A 62 42.70 -9.74 -2.08
C ASN A 62 43.13 -9.64 -3.54
N GLU A 63 42.59 -10.50 -4.41
CA GLU A 63 42.94 -10.55 -5.83
C GLU A 63 42.36 -9.36 -6.60
N TYR A 64 43.17 -8.73 -7.46
CA TYR A 64 42.74 -7.68 -8.39
C TYR A 64 42.68 -8.22 -9.81
N ILE A 65 41.55 -7.99 -10.49
CA ILE A 65 41.36 -8.34 -11.90
C ILE A 65 41.15 -7.05 -12.68
N GLU A 66 42.07 -6.73 -13.57
CA GLU A 66 41.94 -5.57 -14.46
C GLU A 66 40.70 -5.75 -15.34
N ASN A 67 39.91 -4.68 -15.51
CA ASN A 67 38.69 -4.68 -16.32
C ASN A 67 37.64 -5.73 -15.93
N TYR A 68 37.62 -6.16 -14.65
CA TYR A 68 36.72 -7.18 -14.13
C TYR A 68 35.27 -7.04 -14.62
N VAL A 69 34.73 -8.08 -15.24
CA VAL A 69 33.32 -8.23 -15.63
C VAL A 69 32.69 -9.38 -14.85
N SER A 70 31.54 -9.17 -14.22
CA SER A 70 30.86 -10.26 -13.51
C SER A 70 30.24 -11.27 -14.47
N HIS A 71 30.37 -12.56 -14.16
CA HIS A 71 29.74 -13.63 -14.93
C HIS A 71 28.48 -14.11 -14.21
N ILE A 72 27.30 -13.80 -14.79
CA ILE A 72 26.00 -14.13 -14.20
C ILE A 72 25.08 -14.70 -15.30
N TYR A 73 24.59 -15.93 -15.11
CA TYR A 73 23.83 -16.67 -16.12
C TYR A 73 22.35 -16.82 -15.74
N LYS A 74 21.48 -17.02 -16.75
CA LYS A 74 20.02 -17.13 -16.57
C LYS A 74 19.60 -18.39 -15.82
N ASP A 75 20.26 -19.50 -16.14
CA ASP A 75 19.99 -20.81 -15.57
C ASP A 75 21.13 -21.16 -14.61
N PRO A 76 20.93 -20.92 -13.30
CA PRO A 76 21.93 -21.23 -12.31
C PRO A 76 22.13 -22.74 -12.16
N GLU A 77 21.16 -23.58 -12.52
CA GLU A 77 21.26 -25.04 -12.44
C GLU A 77 22.09 -25.60 -13.59
N LYS A 78 21.84 -25.15 -14.82
CA LYS A 78 22.72 -25.45 -15.96
C LYS A 78 24.13 -24.91 -15.73
N ALA A 79 24.25 -23.71 -15.16
CA ALA A 79 25.55 -23.17 -14.75
C ALA A 79 26.17 -23.94 -13.56
N SER A 80 25.36 -24.49 -12.65
CA SER A 80 25.82 -25.20 -11.46
C SER A 80 26.14 -26.67 -11.70
N SER A 81 25.52 -27.31 -12.70
CA SER A 81 25.94 -28.61 -13.24
C SER A 81 27.35 -28.56 -13.84
N LEU A 82 27.81 -27.35 -14.20
CA LEU A 82 29.19 -27.03 -14.57
C LEU A 82 30.01 -26.41 -13.42
N MET A 83 29.34 -25.95 -12.34
CA MET A 83 29.93 -25.29 -11.16
C MET A 83 29.19 -25.66 -9.87
N SER A 84 29.74 -26.61 -9.10
CA SER A 84 29.17 -27.05 -7.82
C SER A 84 28.77 -25.90 -6.88
N ASP A 85 27.55 -26.01 -6.35
CA ASP A 85 26.97 -25.30 -5.20
C ASP A 85 26.45 -23.87 -5.39
N VAL A 86 25.22 -23.72 -5.90
CA VAL A 86 24.44 -22.46 -5.72
C VAL A 86 22.94 -22.72 -5.50
N TYR A 87 22.58 -23.48 -4.46
CA TYR A 87 21.24 -23.41 -3.88
C TYR A 87 21.33 -23.11 -2.40
N GLN A 88 21.49 -21.83 -2.05
CA GLN A 88 21.31 -21.40 -0.67
C GLN A 88 20.54 -20.09 -0.59
N ARG A 89 19.87 -19.93 0.55
CA ARG A 89 19.09 -18.76 1.01
C ARG A 89 19.77 -17.44 0.62
N ARG A 90 19.01 -16.35 0.43
CA ARG A 90 19.60 -15.01 0.21
C ARG A 90 20.35 -14.60 1.48
N PRO A 91 21.69 -14.69 1.55
CA PRO A 91 22.41 -14.41 2.78
C PRO A 91 22.28 -12.92 3.11
N LEU A 92 22.43 -12.56 4.39
CA LEU A 92 22.61 -11.18 4.82
C LEU A 92 23.71 -10.51 4.00
N SER A 93 24.83 -11.21 3.81
CA SER A 93 25.97 -10.74 3.01
C SER A 93 25.74 -10.67 1.49
N GLY A 94 24.62 -11.20 0.98
CA GLY A 94 24.42 -11.36 -0.46
C GLY A 94 25.26 -12.50 -1.04
N SER A 95 25.26 -12.60 -2.36
CA SER A 95 26.04 -13.61 -3.08
C SER A 95 27.51 -13.19 -3.15
N LYS A 96 28.42 -14.04 -2.67
CA LYS A 96 29.87 -13.83 -2.72
C LYS A 96 30.51 -14.47 -3.97
N TYR A 97 29.80 -14.50 -5.09
CA TYR A 97 30.27 -15.22 -6.29
C TYR A 97 31.57 -14.60 -6.84
N PHE A 98 31.72 -13.29 -6.70
CA PHE A 98 32.86 -12.51 -7.18
C PHE A 98 34.12 -12.67 -6.33
N THR A 99 34.03 -13.29 -5.15
CA THR A 99 35.20 -13.58 -4.31
C THR A 99 35.81 -14.95 -4.62
N LYS A 100 35.23 -15.69 -5.56
CA LYS A 100 35.71 -17.02 -5.97
C LYS A 100 36.56 -16.90 -7.24
N GLN A 101 37.50 -17.84 -7.41
CA GLN A 101 38.24 -17.97 -8.65
C GLN A 101 37.30 -18.30 -9.81
N ARG A 102 37.50 -17.66 -10.97
CA ARG A 102 36.76 -17.95 -12.20
C ARG A 102 37.14 -19.33 -12.71
N LYS A 103 36.14 -20.18 -13.01
CA LYS A 103 36.36 -21.44 -13.77
C LYS A 103 36.27 -21.24 -15.28
N ILE A 104 35.46 -20.29 -15.73
CA ILE A 104 35.35 -19.88 -17.13
C ILE A 104 36.04 -18.52 -17.25
N PRO A 105 37.22 -18.44 -17.90
CA PRO A 105 38.00 -17.21 -17.99
C PRO A 105 37.25 -16.02 -18.58
N THR A 106 36.49 -16.21 -19.66
CA THR A 106 35.86 -15.11 -20.42
C THR A 106 34.37 -15.27 -20.65
N TYR A 107 33.68 -14.14 -20.82
CA TYR A 107 32.26 -14.10 -21.14
C TYR A 107 31.94 -14.72 -22.49
N ARG A 108 32.88 -14.66 -23.44
CA ARG A 108 32.76 -15.25 -24.79
C ARG A 108 32.73 -16.78 -24.71
N GLU A 109 33.70 -17.36 -24.03
CA GLU A 109 33.81 -18.80 -23.80
C GLU A 109 32.57 -19.35 -23.08
N ALA A 110 32.03 -18.62 -22.12
CA ALA A 110 30.79 -19.00 -21.46
C ALA A 110 29.61 -19.15 -22.43
N MET A 111 29.48 -18.26 -23.41
CA MET A 111 28.42 -18.35 -24.42
C MET A 111 28.65 -19.50 -25.40
N GLU A 112 29.91 -19.77 -25.76
CA GLU A 112 30.28 -20.92 -26.62
C GLU A 112 29.93 -22.25 -25.94
N LEU A 113 30.05 -22.32 -24.61
CA LEU A 113 29.58 -23.44 -23.79
C LEU A 113 28.05 -23.51 -23.61
N GLY A 114 27.29 -22.66 -24.31
CA GLY A 114 25.83 -22.64 -24.27
C GLY A 114 25.24 -22.05 -22.98
N LEU A 115 26.02 -21.28 -22.22
CA LEU A 115 25.51 -20.51 -21.08
C LEU A 115 24.93 -19.18 -21.55
N GLU A 116 23.67 -18.93 -21.17
CA GLU A 116 23.02 -17.67 -21.48
C GLU A 116 23.24 -16.61 -20.39
N PRO A 117 23.76 -15.42 -20.75
CA PRO A 117 23.82 -14.25 -19.89
C PRO A 117 22.49 -13.89 -19.24
N LYS A 118 22.49 -13.69 -17.91
CA LYS A 118 21.32 -13.14 -17.21
C LYS A 118 21.02 -11.70 -17.61
N TYR A 119 22.08 -10.91 -17.77
CA TYR A 119 22.01 -9.51 -18.15
C TYR A 119 22.71 -9.34 -19.49
N THR A 120 22.02 -8.77 -20.47
CA THR A 120 22.63 -8.40 -21.76
C THR A 120 23.15 -6.97 -21.74
N ASN A 121 22.66 -6.14 -20.82
CA ASN A 121 23.04 -4.75 -20.68
C ASN A 121 24.18 -4.62 -19.66
N PRO A 122 25.36 -4.06 -20.03
CA PRO A 122 26.50 -3.97 -19.12
C PRO A 122 26.20 -3.13 -17.86
N VAL A 123 25.34 -2.11 -17.97
CA VAL A 123 24.94 -1.30 -16.81
C VAL A 123 24.13 -2.13 -15.81
N GLU A 124 23.25 -3.01 -16.28
CA GLU A 124 22.46 -3.90 -15.40
C GLU A 124 23.36 -4.95 -14.73
N LEU A 125 24.34 -5.48 -15.47
CA LEU A 125 25.33 -6.43 -14.97
C LEU A 125 26.19 -5.81 -13.86
N ASP A 126 26.77 -4.64 -14.14
CA ASP A 126 27.60 -3.92 -13.17
C ASP A 126 26.79 -3.52 -11.94
N THR A 127 25.57 -3.02 -12.11
CA THR A 127 24.69 -2.66 -10.98
C THR A 127 24.38 -3.87 -10.10
N ALA A 128 24.18 -5.06 -10.71
CA ALA A 128 23.96 -6.29 -9.97
C ALA A 128 25.18 -6.68 -9.12
N TYR A 129 26.39 -6.58 -9.69
CA TYR A 129 27.65 -6.82 -8.97
C TYR A 129 27.86 -5.83 -7.83
N ILE A 130 27.81 -4.53 -8.14
CA ILE A 130 27.99 -3.44 -7.18
C ILE A 130 27.05 -3.62 -5.99
N GLY A 131 25.79 -3.97 -6.25
CA GLY A 131 24.82 -4.27 -5.21
C GLY A 131 25.21 -5.43 -4.29
N GLN A 132 25.78 -6.52 -4.82
CA GLN A 132 26.26 -7.63 -3.98
C GLN A 132 27.52 -7.25 -3.19
N ALA A 133 28.47 -6.56 -3.80
CA ALA A 133 29.70 -6.14 -3.15
C ALA A 133 29.43 -5.17 -1.99
N LEU A 134 28.59 -4.15 -2.21
CA LEU A 134 28.18 -3.22 -1.16
C LEU A 134 27.41 -3.93 -0.03
N LYS A 135 26.57 -4.91 -0.36
CA LYS A 135 25.85 -5.70 0.65
C LYS A 135 26.80 -6.52 1.52
N LEU A 136 27.84 -7.11 0.93
CA LEU A 136 28.88 -7.82 1.66
C LEU A 136 29.65 -6.87 2.59
N ILE A 137 30.11 -5.72 2.08
CA ILE A 137 30.80 -4.68 2.86
C ILE A 137 29.94 -4.25 4.06
N ARG A 138 28.68 -3.89 3.82
CA ARG A 138 27.78 -3.42 4.89
C ARG A 138 27.48 -4.49 5.92
N THR A 139 27.33 -5.74 5.50
CA THR A 139 27.11 -6.86 6.42
C THR A 139 28.33 -7.11 7.30
N HIS A 140 29.54 -7.01 6.72
CA HIS A 140 30.77 -7.14 7.46
C HIS A 140 30.91 -6.03 8.52
N ASP A 141 30.69 -4.77 8.12
CA ASP A 141 30.77 -3.63 9.03
C ASP A 141 29.74 -3.74 10.17
N MET A 142 28.50 -4.13 9.85
CA MET A 142 27.46 -4.41 10.84
C MET A 142 27.86 -5.53 11.81
N ILE A 143 28.43 -6.63 11.34
CA ILE A 143 28.87 -7.73 12.22
C ILE A 143 29.99 -7.28 13.15
N ASN A 144 30.93 -6.46 12.68
CA ASN A 144 31.98 -5.93 13.55
C ASN A 144 31.39 -5.00 14.61
N GLU A 145 30.46 -4.11 14.25
CA GLU A 145 29.75 -3.29 15.23
C GLU A 145 29.00 -4.15 16.26
N LEU A 146 28.33 -5.22 15.82
CA LEU A 146 27.68 -6.16 16.74
C LEU A 146 28.68 -6.88 17.66
N LYS A 147 29.87 -7.22 17.17
CA LYS A 147 30.94 -7.81 18.00
C LYS A 147 31.46 -6.82 19.03
N ASP A 148 31.75 -5.58 18.59
CA ASP A 148 32.30 -4.51 19.43
C ASP A 148 31.35 -4.14 20.57
N ASN A 149 30.03 -4.22 20.31
CA ASN A 149 28.98 -4.01 21.31
C ASN A 149 28.62 -5.28 22.11
N GLY A 150 29.32 -6.40 21.90
CA GLY A 150 29.08 -7.64 22.63
C GLY A 150 27.75 -8.33 22.29
N PHE A 151 27.20 -8.09 21.10
CA PHE A 151 25.95 -8.68 20.58
C PHE A 151 26.17 -9.82 19.56
N TRP A 152 27.40 -10.29 19.39
CA TRP A 152 27.75 -11.35 18.44
C TRP A 152 28.72 -12.35 19.07
N LYS A 153 28.22 -13.49 19.59
CA LYS A 153 29.01 -14.47 20.35
C LYS A 153 29.01 -15.83 19.67
N PHE A 154 30.19 -16.44 19.59
CA PHE A 154 30.34 -17.80 19.08
C PHE A 154 29.98 -18.82 20.16
N VAL A 155 29.16 -19.80 19.79
CA VAL A 155 28.82 -20.95 20.64
C VAL A 155 29.26 -22.22 19.92
N ARG A 156 30.10 -23.02 20.58
CA ARG A 156 30.60 -24.28 19.99
C ARG A 156 29.46 -25.26 19.82
N LYS A 157 29.56 -26.11 18.79
CA LYS A 157 28.61 -27.20 18.57
C LYS A 157 28.53 -28.08 19.82
N GLY A 158 27.31 -28.32 20.31
CA GLY A 158 27.04 -29.09 21.52
C GLY A 158 27.05 -28.29 22.83
N GLN A 159 27.50 -27.04 22.82
CA GLN A 159 27.36 -26.14 23.97
C GLN A 159 26.00 -25.43 23.97
N ARG A 160 25.50 -25.12 25.17
CA ARG A 160 24.27 -24.32 25.33
C ARG A 160 24.62 -22.82 25.21
N PRO A 161 23.81 -22.02 24.49
CA PRO A 161 23.97 -20.57 24.50
C PRO A 161 23.59 -19.98 25.86
N GLU A 162 24.03 -18.74 26.11
CA GLU A 162 23.56 -17.93 27.25
C GLU A 162 22.04 -17.73 27.22
N GLU A 163 21.41 -17.58 28.40
CA GLU A 163 19.97 -17.30 28.47
C GLU A 163 19.64 -15.98 27.76
N GLY A 164 18.52 -15.98 27.01
CA GLY A 164 18.12 -14.81 26.21
C GLY A 164 18.89 -14.62 24.91
N TRP A 165 19.85 -15.50 24.58
CA TRP A 165 20.55 -15.49 23.29
C TRP A 165 19.92 -16.48 22.31
N THR A 166 19.90 -16.12 21.03
CA THR A 166 19.32 -16.94 19.97
C THR A 166 20.25 -16.99 18.77
N LYS A 167 20.27 -18.14 18.09
CA LYS A 167 21.07 -18.36 16.89
C LYS A 167 20.69 -17.35 15.81
N VAL A 168 21.70 -16.81 15.12
CA VAL A 168 21.49 -16.06 13.88
C VAL A 168 21.41 -17.06 12.72
N ASP A 169 20.23 -17.18 12.13
CA ASP A 169 19.90 -18.15 11.08
C ASP A 169 20.33 -17.66 9.68
N ASP A 170 21.63 -17.42 9.53
CA ASP A 170 22.25 -17.02 8.26
C ASP A 170 23.59 -17.76 8.05
N PRO A 171 23.97 -18.11 6.81
CA PRO A 171 25.26 -18.74 6.54
C PRO A 171 26.47 -17.96 7.07
N ILE A 172 26.39 -16.63 7.21
CA ILE A 172 27.47 -15.81 7.77
C ILE A 172 27.73 -16.09 9.26
N ALA A 173 26.76 -16.67 9.95
CA ALA A 173 26.85 -17.03 11.37
C ALA A 173 27.32 -18.48 11.58
N ASN A 174 27.38 -19.31 10.55
CA ASN A 174 27.83 -20.70 10.67
C ASN A 174 29.36 -20.78 10.58
N VAL A 175 30.01 -21.42 11.55
CA VAL A 175 31.47 -21.59 11.56
C VAL A 175 31.84 -23.01 11.15
N TRP A 176 32.64 -23.10 10.09
CA TRP A 176 33.14 -24.36 9.55
C TRP A 176 34.67 -24.33 9.49
N PHE A 177 35.31 -25.47 9.74
CA PHE A 177 36.74 -25.66 9.55
C PHE A 177 37.01 -26.86 8.65
N ARG A 178 38.16 -26.85 7.98
CA ARG A 178 38.58 -27.96 7.13
C ARG A 178 39.22 -29.05 8.00
N GLY A 179 38.54 -30.18 8.13
CA GLY A 179 39.08 -31.41 8.72
C GLY A 179 39.69 -32.34 7.67
N LYS A 180 40.17 -33.51 8.10
CA LYS A 180 40.79 -34.52 7.24
C LYS A 180 39.83 -35.10 6.19
N GLU A 181 38.55 -35.26 6.55
CA GLU A 181 37.51 -35.89 5.71
C GLU A 181 36.57 -34.87 5.04
N GLY A 182 36.83 -33.57 5.19
CA GLY A 182 35.98 -32.51 4.64
C GLY A 182 35.70 -31.39 5.64
N MET A 183 34.66 -30.61 5.36
CA MET A 183 34.26 -29.49 6.22
C MET A 183 33.53 -29.98 7.46
N VAL A 184 33.98 -29.55 8.64
CA VAL A 184 33.36 -29.88 9.93
C VAL A 184 32.71 -28.62 10.52
N HIS A 185 31.47 -28.74 10.98
CA HIS A 185 30.73 -27.66 11.64
C HIS A 185 31.22 -27.48 13.09
N ALA A 186 31.89 -26.36 13.37
CA ALA A 186 32.44 -26.04 14.69
C ALA A 186 31.40 -25.46 15.65
N GLY A 187 30.35 -24.82 15.14
CA GLY A 187 29.38 -24.08 15.94
C GLY A 187 28.82 -22.90 15.17
N ASP A 188 28.10 -22.03 15.88
CA ASP A 188 27.36 -20.93 15.28
C ASP A 188 27.50 -19.65 16.10
N TYR A 189 27.27 -18.51 15.47
CA TYR A 189 27.13 -17.23 16.14
C TYR A 189 25.68 -16.97 16.59
N TYR A 190 25.58 -16.43 17.80
CA TYR A 190 24.34 -16.07 18.48
C TYR A 190 24.36 -14.56 18.76
N ALA A 191 23.17 -14.01 18.95
CA ALA A 191 22.95 -12.64 19.39
C ALA A 191 21.84 -12.60 20.45
N PRO A 192 21.72 -11.52 21.26
CA PRO A 192 20.55 -11.34 22.11
C PRO A 192 19.25 -11.47 21.29
N ALA A 193 18.23 -12.12 21.86
CA ALA A 193 17.02 -12.49 21.13
C ALA A 193 16.36 -11.34 20.33
N PRO A 194 16.30 -10.08 20.82
CA PRO A 194 15.80 -8.96 20.00
C PRO A 194 16.65 -8.68 18.76
N VAL A 195 17.97 -8.74 18.87
CA VAL A 195 18.92 -8.52 17.76
C VAL A 195 18.84 -9.67 16.76
N ALA A 196 18.92 -10.91 17.25
CA ALA A 196 18.82 -12.11 16.42
C ALA A 196 17.51 -12.12 15.61
N ARG A 197 16.39 -11.69 16.20
CA ARG A 197 15.09 -11.59 15.51
C ARG A 197 15.13 -10.64 14.33
N LEU A 198 15.74 -9.46 14.47
CA LEU A 198 15.86 -8.50 13.36
C LEU A 198 16.69 -9.09 12.22
N LEU A 199 17.86 -9.65 12.55
CA LEU A 199 18.75 -10.28 11.56
C LEU A 199 18.09 -11.46 10.85
N ASN A 200 17.44 -12.34 11.61
CA ASN A 200 16.75 -13.52 11.07
C ASN A 200 15.58 -13.11 10.17
N ASN A 201 14.85 -12.04 10.51
CA ASN A 201 13.80 -11.52 9.65
C ASN A 201 14.36 -10.91 8.36
N MET A 202 15.48 -10.18 8.39
CA MET A 202 16.16 -9.69 7.18
C MET A 202 16.67 -10.82 6.27
N ALA A 203 17.20 -11.88 6.89
CA ALA A 203 17.71 -13.08 6.21
C ALA A 203 16.58 -13.99 5.71
N SER A 204 15.41 -13.93 6.34
CA SER A 204 14.28 -14.81 6.05
C SER A 204 13.89 -14.77 4.58
N VAL A 205 13.37 -15.88 4.07
CA VAL A 205 12.94 -15.97 2.68
C VAL A 205 11.42 -15.93 2.60
N GLY A 206 10.92 -15.18 1.60
CA GLY A 206 9.51 -15.07 1.30
C GLY A 206 9.03 -16.15 0.33
N LEU A 207 7.78 -16.02 -0.09
CA LEU A 207 7.10 -16.90 -1.03
C LEU A 207 7.27 -16.42 -2.48
N PHE A 208 7.48 -15.12 -2.68
CA PHE A 208 7.64 -14.52 -4.00
C PHE A 208 8.89 -15.04 -4.73
N GLY A 209 8.75 -15.43 -6.00
CA GLY A 209 9.80 -16.01 -6.84
C GLY A 209 10.16 -17.46 -6.51
N ARG A 210 9.42 -18.10 -5.60
CA ARG A 210 9.63 -19.51 -5.19
C ARG A 210 8.42 -20.41 -5.47
N SER A 211 7.23 -19.83 -5.54
CA SER A 211 6.01 -20.56 -5.89
C SER A 211 5.35 -19.87 -7.07
N HIS A 212 5.27 -20.57 -8.21
CA HIS A 212 4.59 -20.05 -9.41
C HIS A 212 3.13 -19.71 -9.14
N ILE A 213 2.46 -20.49 -8.27
CA ILE A 213 1.07 -20.24 -7.86
C ILE A 213 0.99 -18.96 -7.04
N PHE A 214 1.88 -18.80 -6.04
CA PHE A 214 1.94 -17.57 -5.24
C PHE A 214 2.22 -16.35 -6.12
N ASP A 215 3.16 -16.46 -7.06
CA ASP A 215 3.54 -15.38 -7.95
C ASP A 215 2.38 -14.98 -8.87
N ALA A 216 1.64 -15.95 -9.41
CA ALA A 216 0.45 -15.71 -10.22
C ALA A 216 -0.65 -15.03 -9.39
N LEU A 217 -0.95 -15.53 -8.19
CA LEU A 217 -1.94 -14.94 -7.28
C LEU A 217 -1.55 -13.51 -6.89
N ARG A 218 -0.28 -13.27 -6.53
CA ARG A 218 0.23 -11.96 -6.15
C ARG A 218 0.15 -10.96 -7.31
N GLN A 219 0.51 -11.37 -8.53
CA GLN A 219 0.43 -10.52 -9.71
C GLN A 219 -1.01 -10.15 -10.04
N THR A 220 -1.94 -11.12 -10.06
CA THR A 220 -3.37 -10.87 -10.27
C THR A 220 -3.93 -9.95 -9.19
N ASN A 221 -3.58 -10.19 -7.93
CA ASN A 221 -4.01 -9.36 -6.81
C ASN A 221 -3.52 -7.91 -6.96
N ASN A 222 -2.25 -7.70 -7.29
CA ASN A 222 -1.69 -6.37 -7.50
C ASN A 222 -2.36 -5.66 -8.69
N PHE A 223 -2.63 -6.37 -9.78
CA PHE A 223 -3.31 -5.82 -10.94
C PHE A 223 -4.75 -5.40 -10.61
N LEU A 224 -5.52 -6.25 -9.92
CA LEU A 224 -6.87 -5.92 -9.46
C LEU A 224 -6.86 -4.73 -8.49
N ASN A 225 -5.97 -4.71 -7.50
CA ASN A 225 -5.84 -3.58 -6.58
C ASN A 225 -5.56 -2.27 -7.32
N MET A 226 -4.64 -2.31 -8.30
CA MET A 226 -4.29 -1.15 -9.09
C MET A 226 -5.45 -0.67 -9.96
N ILE A 227 -6.24 -1.57 -10.57
CA ILE A 227 -7.42 -1.17 -11.34
C ILE A 227 -8.51 -0.60 -10.43
N GLN A 228 -8.82 -1.30 -9.33
CA GLN A 228 -9.89 -0.93 -8.42
C GLN A 228 -9.65 0.43 -7.76
N LEU A 229 -8.39 0.76 -7.46
CA LEU A 229 -8.01 1.97 -6.73
C LEU A 229 -7.29 3.04 -7.57
N GLY A 230 -6.65 2.67 -8.68
CA GLY A 230 -5.70 3.51 -9.41
C GLY A 230 -6.32 4.51 -10.38
N ILE A 231 -7.57 4.32 -10.79
CA ILE A 231 -8.31 5.24 -11.69
C ILE A 231 -9.15 6.22 -10.88
N SER A 232 -8.53 6.90 -9.91
CA SER A 232 -9.16 7.96 -9.13
C SER A 232 -8.14 8.85 -8.45
N ALA A 233 -8.53 10.08 -8.09
CA ALA A 233 -7.73 10.94 -7.24
C ALA A 233 -7.80 10.55 -5.75
N PHE A 234 -8.40 9.40 -5.40
CA PHE A 234 -8.58 8.95 -4.02
C PHE A 234 -7.27 8.98 -3.21
N HIS A 235 -6.19 8.39 -3.73
CA HIS A 235 -4.88 8.40 -3.06
C HIS A 235 -4.33 9.82 -2.90
N GLY A 236 -4.64 10.71 -3.85
CA GLY A 236 -4.22 12.09 -3.78
C GLY A 236 -4.94 12.86 -2.68
N THR A 237 -6.27 12.78 -2.66
CA THR A 237 -7.11 13.36 -1.61
C THR A 237 -6.75 12.79 -0.24
N PHE A 238 -6.55 11.47 -0.14
CA PHE A 238 -6.12 10.81 1.09
C PHE A 238 -4.78 11.35 1.60
N SER A 239 -3.81 11.53 0.70
CA SER A 239 -2.47 12.04 1.05
C SER A 239 -2.50 13.52 1.43
N VAL A 240 -3.35 14.32 0.78
CA VAL A 240 -3.58 15.72 1.16
C VAL A 240 -4.26 15.81 2.53
N ASN A 241 -5.30 15.02 2.80
CA ASN A 241 -5.96 14.98 4.10
C ASN A 241 -5.00 14.53 5.21
N THR A 242 -4.14 13.54 4.92
CA THR A 242 -3.06 13.11 5.82
C THR A 242 -2.06 14.24 6.09
N TYR A 243 -1.61 14.94 5.04
CA TYR A 243 -0.73 16.12 5.16
C TYR A 243 -1.37 17.23 6.00
N LEU A 244 -2.66 17.50 5.81
CA LEU A 244 -3.42 18.51 6.55
C LEU A 244 -3.51 18.14 8.03
N GLY A 245 -3.99 16.94 8.36
CA GLY A 245 -4.12 16.50 9.74
C GLY A 245 -2.77 16.35 10.43
N HIS A 246 -1.71 15.97 9.71
CA HIS A 246 -0.34 16.03 10.21
C HIS A 246 0.09 17.45 10.57
N ASN A 247 -0.09 18.42 9.67
CA ASN A 247 0.30 19.80 9.95
C ASN A 247 -0.54 20.41 11.08
N PHE A 248 -1.81 20.03 11.20
CA PHE A 248 -2.64 20.40 12.33
C PHE A 248 -2.09 19.81 13.64
N GLY A 249 -1.68 18.55 13.63
CA GLY A 249 -1.00 17.91 14.76
C GLY A 249 0.30 18.61 15.16
N LEU A 250 1.19 18.89 14.20
CA LEU A 250 2.41 19.67 14.47
C LEU A 250 2.08 21.06 15.02
N ALA A 251 1.04 21.72 14.50
CA ALA A 251 0.60 23.02 15.00
C ALA A 251 0.14 22.95 16.46
N LEU A 252 -0.63 21.93 16.84
CA LEU A 252 -0.99 21.69 18.24
C LEU A 252 0.25 21.49 19.12
N SER A 253 1.21 20.69 18.67
CA SER A 253 2.48 20.49 19.38
C SER A 253 3.30 21.79 19.51
N GLU A 254 3.35 22.62 18.47
CA GLU A 254 4.06 23.90 18.46
C GLU A 254 3.37 24.93 19.37
N ILE A 255 2.04 24.96 19.41
CA ILE A 255 1.24 25.82 20.31
C ILE A 255 1.55 25.52 21.78
N MET A 256 1.63 24.24 22.12
CA MET A 256 1.97 23.80 23.48
C MET A 256 3.43 24.06 23.85
N THR A 257 4.29 24.34 22.86
CA THR A 257 5.70 24.67 23.08
C THR A 257 5.87 26.18 23.17
N LYS A 258 6.08 26.73 24.39
CA LYS A 258 6.09 28.20 24.67
C LYS A 258 6.74 29.09 23.59
N ARG A 259 7.92 28.73 23.08
CA ARG A 259 8.67 29.52 22.07
C ARG A 259 8.16 29.39 20.63
N LYS A 260 7.22 28.48 20.35
CA LYS A 260 6.69 28.17 19.02
C LYS A 260 5.18 28.45 18.89
N ARG A 261 4.57 29.09 19.88
CA ARG A 261 3.11 29.32 19.91
C ARG A 261 2.59 30.09 18.70
N LEU A 262 3.23 31.22 18.36
CA LEU A 262 2.86 32.02 17.18
C LEU A 262 3.02 31.23 15.87
N SER A 263 4.16 30.54 15.70
CA SER A 263 4.38 29.71 14.51
C SER A 263 3.39 28.56 14.41
N GLY A 264 2.98 27.97 15.54
CA GLY A 264 1.97 26.91 15.57
C GLY A 264 0.60 27.41 15.13
N MET A 265 0.15 28.58 15.62
CA MET A 265 -1.10 29.19 15.15
C MET A 265 -1.05 29.53 13.65
N GLN A 266 0.07 30.08 13.17
CA GLN A 266 0.26 30.37 11.75
C GLN A 266 0.21 29.08 10.91
N ARG A 267 0.86 28.00 11.35
CA ARG A 267 0.82 26.69 10.68
C ARG A 267 -0.60 26.15 10.63
N MET A 268 -1.34 26.23 11.73
CA MET A 268 -2.73 25.77 11.81
C MET A 268 -3.60 26.40 10.72
N ILE A 269 -3.52 27.72 10.56
CA ILE A 269 -4.30 28.47 9.57
C ILE A 269 -3.81 28.17 8.14
N THR A 270 -2.50 28.30 7.92
CA THR A 270 -1.92 28.26 6.56
C THR A 270 -1.75 26.85 5.99
N LYS A 271 -1.70 25.81 6.83
CA LYS A 271 -1.46 24.42 6.42
C LYS A 271 -2.49 23.42 6.94
N GLY A 272 -3.29 23.76 7.94
CA GLY A 272 -4.25 22.83 8.56
C GLY A 272 -5.68 22.96 8.04
N ILE A 273 -6.05 24.11 7.45
CA ILE A 273 -7.42 24.38 6.98
C ILE A 273 -7.54 24.07 5.47
N PRO A 274 -8.42 23.14 5.06
CA PRO A 274 -8.73 22.88 3.65
C PRO A 274 -9.12 24.16 2.90
N GLY A 275 -8.60 24.33 1.68
CA GLY A 275 -8.89 25.47 0.80
C GLY A 275 -7.96 26.67 1.03
N ILE A 276 -7.66 27.01 2.29
CA ILE A 276 -6.65 28.05 2.62
C ILE A 276 -5.24 27.52 2.35
N ASN A 277 -5.02 26.22 2.54
CA ASN A 277 -3.72 25.58 2.45
C ASN A 277 -3.13 25.44 1.03
N ILE A 278 -3.86 25.81 -0.04
CA ILE A 278 -3.44 25.54 -1.42
C ILE A 278 -2.06 26.15 -1.75
N PRO A 279 -1.77 27.43 -1.45
CA PRO A 279 -0.44 27.99 -1.72
C PRO A 279 0.66 27.28 -0.94
N ALA A 280 0.39 26.93 0.33
CA ALA A 280 1.33 26.21 1.17
C ALA A 280 1.58 24.79 0.67
N LEU A 281 0.55 24.08 0.21
CA LEU A 281 0.65 22.74 -0.37
C LEU A 281 1.54 22.74 -1.62
N ILE A 282 1.35 23.69 -2.53
CA ILE A 282 2.18 23.82 -3.75
C ILE A 282 3.65 24.09 -3.38
N LYS A 283 3.88 25.00 -2.43
CA LYS A 283 5.22 25.28 -1.91
C LYS A 283 5.85 24.03 -1.30
N ASP A 284 5.11 23.32 -0.47
CA ASP A 284 5.57 22.13 0.24
C ASP A 284 5.85 20.95 -0.70
N LEU A 285 5.05 20.77 -1.76
CA LEU A 285 5.35 19.80 -2.83
C LEU A 285 6.67 20.12 -3.55
N ASN A 286 6.89 21.41 -3.86
CA ASN A 286 8.12 21.86 -4.51
C ASN A 286 9.34 21.68 -3.60
N GLU A 287 9.21 21.98 -2.31
CA GLU A 287 10.25 21.76 -1.31
C GLU A 287 10.53 20.26 -1.12
N GLY A 288 9.49 19.43 -1.02
CA GLY A 288 9.60 17.97 -0.97
C GLY A 288 10.36 17.40 -2.16
N ARG A 289 10.07 17.88 -3.39
CA ARG A 289 10.84 17.53 -4.59
C ARG A 289 12.32 17.90 -4.47
N LYS A 290 12.64 19.07 -3.91
CA LYS A 290 14.03 19.49 -3.67
C LYS A 290 14.72 18.62 -2.62
N LEU A 291 14.00 18.20 -1.57
CA LEU A 291 14.53 17.31 -0.53
C LEU A 291 14.80 15.90 -1.07
N VAL A 292 13.92 15.34 -1.90
CA VAL A 292 14.18 14.08 -2.63
C VAL A 292 15.49 14.19 -3.43
N LYS A 293 15.66 15.28 -4.18
CA LYS A 293 16.88 15.53 -4.96
C LYS A 293 18.12 15.63 -4.08
N ALA A 294 18.06 16.43 -3.02
CA ALA A 294 19.15 16.62 -2.06
C ALA A 294 19.58 15.32 -1.37
N LEU A 295 18.63 14.42 -1.06
CA LEU A 295 18.95 13.12 -0.45
C LEU A 295 19.61 12.16 -1.44
N LEU A 296 19.24 12.23 -2.73
CA LEU A 296 19.80 11.37 -3.77
C LEU A 296 21.13 11.88 -4.34
N ARG A 297 21.37 13.19 -4.29
CA ARG A 297 22.50 13.87 -4.94
C ARG A 297 23.07 14.95 -4.02
N PRO A 298 24.24 14.72 -3.41
CA PRO A 298 24.86 15.68 -2.49
C PRO A 298 25.04 17.08 -3.09
N GLU A 299 25.30 17.19 -4.40
CA GLU A 299 25.46 18.45 -5.12
C GLU A 299 24.17 19.30 -5.21
N ASP A 300 23.01 18.69 -4.96
CA ASP A 300 21.71 19.38 -4.89
C ASP A 300 21.42 19.98 -3.51
N VAL A 301 22.28 19.76 -2.50
CA VAL A 301 22.16 20.41 -1.19
C VAL A 301 22.59 21.87 -1.34
N LYS A 302 21.63 22.79 -1.27
CA LYS A 302 21.84 24.24 -1.48
C LYS A 302 21.63 25.10 -0.22
N THR A 303 21.01 24.56 0.82
CA THR A 303 20.71 25.31 2.05
C THR A 303 21.05 24.50 3.30
N GLN A 304 21.32 25.21 4.41
CA GLN A 304 21.56 24.57 5.71
C GLN A 304 20.39 23.68 6.15
N LYS A 305 19.14 24.09 5.88
CA LYS A 305 17.95 23.28 6.18
C LYS A 305 17.94 21.97 5.40
N GLN A 306 18.37 21.98 4.14
CA GLN A 306 18.49 20.76 3.34
C GLN A 306 19.62 19.87 3.88
N ALA A 307 20.75 20.45 4.29
CA ALA A 307 21.86 19.69 4.88
C ALA A 307 21.42 18.99 6.17
N GLN A 308 20.75 19.71 7.08
CA GLN A 308 20.20 19.16 8.33
C GLN A 308 19.19 18.05 8.07
N PHE A 309 18.28 18.24 7.11
CA PHE A 309 17.35 17.18 6.72
C PHE A 309 18.07 15.95 6.19
N VAL A 310 19.04 16.12 5.29
CA VAL A 310 19.79 15.00 4.69
C VAL A 310 20.57 14.23 5.75
N GLU A 311 21.14 14.90 6.74
CA GLU A 311 21.82 14.27 7.87
C GLU A 311 20.87 13.37 8.68
N LEU A 312 19.74 13.92 9.14
CA LEU A 312 18.74 13.15 9.89
C LEU A 312 18.12 12.03 9.06
N ALA A 313 17.85 12.28 7.78
CA ALA A 313 17.32 11.29 6.86
C ALA A 313 18.32 10.12 6.66
N LYS A 314 19.62 10.39 6.63
CA LYS A 314 20.66 9.35 6.61
C LYS A 314 20.70 8.57 7.92
N MET A 315 20.63 9.24 9.07
CA MET A 315 20.58 8.58 10.39
C MET A 315 19.38 7.63 10.50
N ALA A 316 18.23 8.01 9.92
CA ALA A 316 17.01 7.22 9.92
C ALA A 316 16.90 6.20 8.76
N ASN A 317 17.90 6.10 7.88
CA ASN A 317 17.88 5.23 6.70
C ASN A 317 16.64 5.45 5.79
N VAL A 318 16.32 6.72 5.52
CA VAL A 318 15.16 7.10 4.71
C VAL A 318 15.34 6.72 3.24
N ASP A 319 14.37 5.99 2.67
CA ASP A 319 14.22 5.86 1.22
C ASP A 319 13.30 6.99 0.69
N PRO A 320 13.80 7.92 -0.16
CA PRO A 320 12.98 8.99 -0.71
C PRO A 320 12.10 8.55 -1.89
N LYS A 321 12.20 7.29 -2.33
CA LYS A 321 11.48 6.77 -3.50
C LYS A 321 10.31 5.88 -3.08
N LEU A 322 9.42 5.65 -4.04
CA LEU A 322 8.39 4.63 -3.92
C LEU A 322 9.06 3.25 -3.92
N ASP A 323 8.75 2.43 -2.90
CA ASP A 323 9.18 1.04 -2.86
C ASP A 323 8.70 0.28 -4.11
N ARG A 324 9.58 -0.54 -4.68
CA ARG A 324 9.30 -1.32 -5.90
C ARG A 324 8.08 -2.23 -5.76
N MET A 325 7.72 -2.64 -4.55
CA MET A 325 6.57 -3.49 -4.31
C MET A 325 5.23 -2.79 -4.64
N TYR A 326 5.17 -1.45 -4.57
CA TYR A 326 3.98 -0.69 -4.98
C TYR A 326 3.89 -0.51 -6.50
N MET A 327 4.90 -0.98 -7.23
CA MET A 327 5.02 -0.83 -8.66
C MET A 327 4.82 -2.19 -9.31
N LEU A 328 3.91 -2.28 -10.28
CA LEU A 328 3.86 -3.44 -11.17
C LEU A 328 5.09 -3.49 -12.09
N GLY A 329 5.75 -2.33 -12.28
CA GLY A 329 6.76 -2.16 -13.31
C GLY A 329 6.16 -2.35 -14.71
N ALA A 330 4.84 -2.19 -14.86
CA ALA A 330 4.13 -2.42 -16.11
C ALA A 330 4.53 -1.36 -17.14
N ILE A 331 4.72 -0.10 -16.75
CA ILE A 331 5.24 0.94 -17.64
C ILE A 331 6.63 0.57 -18.17
N GLU A 332 7.54 0.17 -17.28
CA GLU A 332 8.92 -0.18 -17.62
C GLU A 332 8.98 -1.45 -18.49
N ASN A 333 8.22 -2.48 -18.12
CA ASN A 333 8.13 -3.74 -18.85
C ASN A 333 7.45 -3.57 -20.22
N TRP A 334 6.41 -2.75 -20.32
CA TRP A 334 5.76 -2.40 -21.58
C TRP A 334 6.70 -1.63 -22.49
N LYS A 335 7.40 -0.60 -21.97
CA LYS A 335 8.42 0.14 -22.73
C LYS A 335 9.55 -0.78 -23.20
N LYS A 336 9.96 -1.75 -22.38
CA LYS A 336 10.96 -2.76 -22.75
C LYS A 336 10.45 -3.66 -23.86
N ALA A 337 9.23 -4.21 -23.74
CA ALA A 337 8.61 -5.05 -24.77
C ALA A 337 8.43 -4.32 -26.09
N PHE A 338 7.94 -3.08 -26.06
CA PHE A 338 7.77 -2.23 -27.23
C PHE A 338 9.12 -1.96 -27.92
N LYS A 339 10.15 -1.56 -27.16
CA LYS A 339 11.50 -1.35 -27.70
C LYS A 339 12.15 -2.62 -28.26
N GLN A 340 11.76 -3.78 -27.75
CA GLN A 340 12.21 -5.09 -28.23
C GLN A 340 11.36 -5.62 -29.39
N MET A 341 10.36 -4.85 -29.87
CA MET A 341 9.41 -5.27 -30.91
C MET A 341 8.65 -6.57 -30.55
N ASN A 342 8.51 -6.86 -29.26
CA ASN A 342 7.71 -7.99 -28.79
C ASN A 342 6.23 -7.58 -28.78
N ILE A 343 5.57 -7.68 -29.93
CA ILE A 343 4.18 -7.24 -30.12
C ILE A 343 3.22 -7.94 -29.14
N PRO A 344 3.25 -9.28 -28.96
CA PRO A 344 2.38 -9.94 -28.01
C PRO A 344 2.52 -9.37 -26.58
N LYS A 345 3.75 -9.26 -26.06
CA LYS A 345 3.98 -8.70 -24.71
C LYS A 345 3.58 -7.23 -24.61
N THR A 346 3.77 -6.46 -25.68
CA THR A 346 3.37 -5.05 -25.73
C THR A 346 1.86 -4.91 -25.58
N VAL A 347 1.10 -5.73 -26.30
CA VAL A 347 -0.38 -5.73 -26.21
C VAL A 347 -0.84 -6.20 -24.84
N THR A 348 -0.31 -7.32 -24.34
CA THR A 348 -0.75 -7.89 -23.05
C THR A 348 -0.45 -6.99 -21.85
N LEU A 349 0.66 -6.24 -21.88
CA LEU A 349 1.04 -5.33 -20.79
C LEU A 349 0.38 -3.95 -20.86
N ALA A 350 -0.26 -3.60 -21.98
CA ALA A 350 -0.81 -2.26 -22.20
C ALA A 350 -1.85 -1.84 -21.14
N PRO A 351 -2.84 -2.69 -20.76
CA PRO A 351 -3.84 -2.29 -19.76
C PRO A 351 -3.20 -1.93 -18.41
N ALA A 352 -2.27 -2.76 -17.93
CA ALA A 352 -1.54 -2.49 -16.69
C ALA A 352 -0.69 -1.21 -16.78
N ALA A 353 -0.02 -0.99 -17.92
CA ALA A 353 0.79 0.21 -18.14
C ALA A 353 -0.05 1.49 -18.16
N ILE A 354 -1.26 1.47 -18.75
CA ILE A 354 -2.19 2.60 -18.78
C ILE A 354 -2.60 3.00 -17.36
N VAL A 355 -3.04 2.03 -16.56
CA VAL A 355 -3.51 2.29 -15.19
C VAL A 355 -2.35 2.74 -14.30
N GLU A 356 -1.17 2.12 -14.41
CA GLU A 356 0.01 2.57 -13.67
C GLU A 356 0.42 4.00 -14.09
N THR A 357 0.28 4.34 -15.36
CA THR A 357 0.56 5.70 -15.86
C THR A 357 -0.40 6.73 -15.26
N ALA A 358 -1.69 6.40 -15.14
CA ALA A 358 -2.68 7.26 -14.50
C ALA A 358 -2.39 7.47 -13.00
N ALA A 359 -1.92 6.43 -12.30
CA ALA A 359 -1.58 6.51 -10.88
C ALA A 359 -0.21 7.17 -10.60
N ALA A 360 0.71 7.17 -11.57
CA ALA A 360 2.10 7.59 -11.39
C ALA A 360 2.29 9.02 -10.87
N PRO A 361 1.57 10.07 -11.34
CA PRO A 361 1.68 11.44 -10.81
C PRO A 361 1.50 11.51 -9.30
N ILE A 362 0.54 10.74 -8.77
CA ILE A 362 0.24 10.70 -7.34
C ILE A 362 1.26 9.81 -6.64
N MET A 363 1.37 8.55 -7.06
CA MET A 363 2.10 7.53 -6.30
C MET A 363 3.61 7.66 -6.40
N ARG A 364 4.16 8.03 -7.57
CA ARG A 364 5.63 8.13 -7.78
C ARG A 364 6.19 9.50 -7.41
N TYR A 365 5.36 10.55 -7.33
CA TYR A 365 5.83 11.92 -7.15
C TYR A 365 5.15 12.62 -5.99
N MET A 366 3.84 12.86 -6.07
CA MET A 366 3.14 13.66 -5.06
C MET A 366 3.27 13.08 -3.65
N VAL A 367 3.04 11.77 -3.48
CA VAL A 367 3.15 11.13 -2.16
C VAL A 367 4.58 11.17 -1.62
N PRO A 368 5.63 10.74 -2.36
CA PRO A 368 7.00 10.90 -1.90
C PRO A 368 7.41 12.34 -1.56
N TRP A 369 6.96 13.33 -2.35
CA TRP A 369 7.27 14.74 -2.07
C TRP A 369 6.63 15.23 -0.78
N LEU A 370 5.34 14.93 -0.57
CA LEU A 370 4.66 15.25 0.69
C LEU A 370 5.34 14.54 1.86
N LYS A 371 5.64 13.24 1.74
CA LYS A 371 6.37 12.48 2.77
C LYS A 371 7.67 13.17 3.17
N MET A 372 8.53 13.53 2.23
CA MET A 372 9.82 14.17 2.53
C MET A 372 9.63 15.53 3.19
N LYS A 373 8.67 16.33 2.73
CA LYS A 373 8.44 17.65 3.31
C LYS A 373 7.83 17.59 4.70
N THR A 374 6.88 16.69 4.92
CA THR A 374 6.25 16.44 6.21
C THR A 374 7.26 15.85 7.21
N MET A 375 8.17 14.98 6.74
CA MET A 375 9.29 14.47 7.54
C MET A 375 10.25 15.58 7.97
N ALA A 376 10.64 16.47 7.06
CA ALA A 376 11.51 17.60 7.39
C ALA A 376 10.88 18.51 8.46
N ASP A 377 9.57 18.77 8.37
CA ASP A 377 8.85 19.52 9.41
C ASP A 377 8.81 18.75 10.74
N THR A 378 8.57 17.43 10.70
CA THR A 378 8.55 16.59 11.90
C THR A 378 9.90 16.58 12.61
N PHE A 379 10.99 16.38 11.85
CA PHE A 379 12.36 16.43 12.39
C PHE A 379 12.61 17.78 13.08
N ALA A 380 12.32 18.89 12.41
CA ALA A 380 12.53 20.23 12.98
C ALA A 380 11.69 20.45 14.25
N THR A 381 10.43 20.02 14.25
CA THR A 381 9.52 20.16 15.41
C THR A 381 9.95 19.26 16.57
N GLU A 382 10.30 18.00 16.32
CA GLU A 382 10.70 17.05 17.37
C GLU A 382 12.06 17.39 17.99
N VAL A 383 13.05 17.77 17.18
CA VAL A 383 14.35 18.24 17.70
C VAL A 383 14.16 19.47 18.59
N ALA A 384 13.31 20.41 18.19
CA ALA A 384 13.01 21.60 18.99
C ALA A 384 12.24 21.28 20.29
N ARG A 385 11.34 20.28 20.25
CA ARG A 385 10.49 19.87 21.38
C ARG A 385 11.26 19.04 22.40
N LEU A 386 12.03 18.06 21.95
CA LEU A 386 12.70 17.06 22.78
C LEU A 386 14.11 17.49 23.20
N LYS A 387 14.80 18.30 22.39
CA LYS A 387 16.15 18.83 22.65
C LYS A 387 17.18 17.71 22.94
N PRO A 388 17.47 16.84 21.96
CA PRO A 388 18.44 15.76 22.12
C PRO A 388 19.82 16.31 22.48
N LYS A 389 20.53 15.60 23.35
CA LYS A 389 21.87 15.92 23.85
C LYS A 389 22.96 15.04 23.25
N THR A 390 22.60 13.87 22.71
CA THR A 390 23.54 12.90 22.14
C THR A 390 23.19 12.56 20.69
N GLU A 391 24.15 12.03 19.93
CA GLU A 391 23.90 11.53 18.58
C GLU A 391 22.90 10.36 18.60
N LEU A 392 22.95 9.51 19.64
CA LEU A 392 21.99 8.41 19.80
C LEU A 392 20.56 8.93 19.97
N GLU A 393 20.36 9.93 20.84
CA GLU A 393 19.05 10.57 21.00
C GLU A 393 18.58 11.24 19.71
N MET A 394 19.50 11.87 18.96
CA MET A 394 19.19 12.45 17.64
C MET A 394 18.75 11.38 16.64
N ARG A 395 19.46 10.25 16.58
CA ARG A 395 19.14 9.10 15.72
C ARG A 395 17.79 8.49 16.09
N GLU A 396 17.50 8.33 17.37
CA GLU A 396 16.20 7.84 17.84
C GLU A 396 15.06 8.76 17.39
N ILE A 397 15.22 10.08 17.53
CA ILE A 397 14.22 11.05 17.06
C ILE A 397 14.02 10.93 15.55
N ALA A 398 15.11 10.82 14.79
CA ALA A 398 15.06 10.69 13.34
C ALA A 398 14.32 9.39 12.92
N VAL A 399 14.69 8.24 13.49
CA VAL A 399 14.07 6.94 13.19
C VAL A 399 12.59 6.94 13.57
N ARG A 400 12.24 7.39 14.78
CA ARG A 400 10.83 7.45 15.23
C ARG A 400 10.00 8.38 14.35
N SER A 401 10.54 9.54 13.99
CA SER A 401 9.86 10.49 13.11
C SER A 401 9.65 9.92 11.71
N TYR A 402 10.64 9.21 11.16
CA TYR A 402 10.51 8.53 9.87
C TYR A 402 9.41 7.47 9.92
N ASP A 403 9.43 6.59 10.91
CA ASP A 403 8.41 5.56 11.13
C ASP A 403 6.99 6.13 11.13
N MET A 404 6.78 7.25 11.81
CA MET A 404 5.48 7.92 11.86
C MET A 404 5.05 8.46 10.51
N ILE A 405 5.98 8.96 9.69
CA ILE A 405 5.65 9.41 8.33
C ILE A 405 5.33 8.23 7.41
N GLU A 406 6.05 7.11 7.53
CA GLU A 406 5.73 5.89 6.80
C GLU A 406 4.33 5.38 7.18
N ASP A 407 4.00 5.38 8.47
CA ASP A 407 2.69 4.99 9.01
C ASP A 407 1.57 5.85 8.42
N ARG A 408 1.77 7.17 8.34
CA ARG A 408 0.75 8.12 7.89
C ARG A 408 0.51 8.06 6.39
N PHE A 409 1.53 7.92 5.57
CA PHE A 409 1.37 7.95 4.10
C PHE A 409 1.20 6.57 3.47
N GLY A 410 1.44 5.49 4.21
CA GLY A 410 1.15 4.10 3.84
C GLY A 410 2.00 3.51 2.71
N GLN A 411 2.75 4.33 1.97
CA GLN A 411 3.81 3.90 1.05
C GLN A 411 5.08 3.51 1.83
N MET A 412 4.98 2.48 2.66
CA MET A 412 6.04 2.09 3.58
C MET A 412 7.24 1.43 2.89
N THR A 413 8.41 1.65 3.46
CA THR A 413 9.65 0.92 3.14
C THR A 413 9.73 -0.32 4.05
N TYR A 414 9.14 -1.44 3.61
CA TYR A 414 8.92 -2.61 4.48
C TYR A 414 10.20 -3.26 4.99
N ASP A 415 11.31 -3.08 4.29
CA ASP A 415 12.59 -3.61 4.73
C ASP A 415 13.07 -2.94 6.04
N ASN A 416 12.59 -1.71 6.35
CA ASN A 416 12.83 -1.03 7.62
C ASN A 416 11.88 -1.48 8.76
N ILE A 417 10.88 -2.31 8.48
CA ILE A 417 9.95 -2.87 9.48
C ILE A 417 10.46 -4.22 10.01
N PHE A 418 11.43 -4.83 9.32
CA PHE A 418 12.05 -6.11 9.72
C PHE A 418 11.03 -7.24 9.93
N TRP A 419 9.98 -7.29 9.09
CA TRP A 419 9.07 -8.42 9.09
C TRP A 419 9.73 -9.66 8.51
N ASN A 420 9.40 -10.82 9.08
CA ASN A 420 9.67 -12.08 8.41
C ASN A 420 9.03 -12.03 7.00
N ARG A 421 9.80 -12.37 5.97
CA ARG A 421 9.38 -12.21 4.57
C ARG A 421 8.17 -13.07 4.22
N THR A 422 8.01 -14.24 4.82
CA THR A 422 6.81 -15.07 4.61
C THR A 422 5.57 -14.42 5.22
N VAL A 423 5.68 -13.83 6.41
CA VAL A 423 4.59 -13.07 7.02
C VAL A 423 4.23 -11.85 6.16
N LYS A 424 5.23 -11.11 5.69
CA LYS A 424 5.04 -9.99 4.76
C LYS A 424 4.30 -10.43 3.51
N ASP A 425 4.81 -11.46 2.82
CA ASP A 425 4.25 -11.96 1.57
C ASP A 425 2.82 -12.49 1.74
N THR A 426 2.55 -13.15 2.87
CA THR A 426 1.20 -13.62 3.23
C THR A 426 0.27 -12.43 3.48
N ALA A 427 0.69 -11.44 4.26
CA ALA A 427 -0.12 -10.23 4.51
C ALA A 427 -0.44 -9.48 3.21
N MET A 428 0.52 -9.44 2.28
CA MET A 428 0.39 -8.81 0.97
C MET A 428 -0.62 -9.50 0.04
N ILE A 429 -0.80 -10.81 0.16
CA ILE A 429 -1.90 -11.51 -0.52
C ILE A 429 -3.18 -11.43 0.30
N ALA A 430 -3.10 -11.45 1.63
CA ALA A 430 -4.26 -11.42 2.52
C ALA A 430 -5.04 -10.11 2.44
N LEU A 431 -4.34 -8.98 2.44
CA LEU A 431 -4.91 -7.66 2.61
C LEU A 431 -4.67 -6.78 1.38
N ARG A 432 -5.64 -5.91 1.07
CA ARG A 432 -5.58 -4.99 -0.07
C ARG A 432 -4.46 -3.94 0.05
N ALA A 433 -4.26 -3.39 1.24
CA ALA A 433 -3.36 -2.26 1.48
C ALA A 433 -2.63 -2.39 2.82
N VAL A 434 -1.68 -3.32 2.90
CA VAL A 434 -0.97 -3.65 4.15
C VAL A 434 -0.36 -2.41 4.80
N GLY A 435 0.34 -1.56 4.05
CA GLY A 435 1.06 -0.41 4.62
C GLY A 435 0.14 0.64 5.22
N TRP A 436 -0.95 0.98 4.52
CA TRP A 436 -1.97 1.89 5.07
C TRP A 436 -2.67 1.29 6.29
N ASN A 437 -3.03 0.01 6.26
CA ASN A 437 -3.70 -0.64 7.40
C ASN A 437 -2.77 -0.77 8.61
N TYR A 438 -1.51 -1.16 8.40
CA TYR A 438 -0.52 -1.31 9.46
C TYR A 438 -0.16 0.03 10.09
N GLY A 439 0.04 1.06 9.26
CA GLY A 439 0.31 2.42 9.71
C GLY A 439 -0.82 3.02 10.53
N ASP A 440 -2.06 2.85 10.05
CA ASP A 440 -3.27 3.28 10.76
C ASP A 440 -3.34 2.69 12.18
N ILE A 441 -3.16 1.37 12.29
CA ILE A 441 -3.16 0.67 13.57
C ILE A 441 -2.06 1.22 14.49
N ARG A 442 -0.84 1.42 13.98
CA ARG A 442 0.28 1.95 14.79
C ARG A 442 0.03 3.39 15.28
N GLU A 443 -0.55 4.25 14.45
CA GLU A 443 -0.90 5.63 14.85
C GLU A 443 -1.98 5.64 15.93
N VAL A 444 -3.08 4.89 15.74
CA VAL A 444 -4.18 4.86 16.71
C VAL A 444 -3.79 4.17 18.01
N VAL A 445 -3.16 2.99 17.95
CA VAL A 445 -2.72 2.26 19.14
C VAL A 445 -1.65 3.04 19.89
N GLY A 446 -0.70 3.65 19.17
CA GLY A 446 0.34 4.49 19.77
C GLY A 446 -0.23 5.74 20.45
N ALA A 447 -1.21 6.40 19.84
CA ALA A 447 -1.92 7.51 20.46
C ALA A 447 -2.71 7.07 21.71
N GLY A 448 -3.43 5.95 21.64
CA GLY A 448 -4.18 5.39 22.76
C GLY A 448 -3.30 5.03 23.94
N ALA A 449 -2.17 4.35 23.70
CA ALA A 449 -1.19 4.02 24.73
C ALA A 449 -0.64 5.28 25.41
N ASN A 450 -0.28 6.30 24.64
CA ASN A 450 0.22 7.56 25.20
C ASN A 450 -0.84 8.31 26.03
N LEU A 451 -2.12 8.24 25.65
CA LEU A 451 -3.21 8.81 26.48
C LEU A 451 -3.37 8.07 27.80
N ILE A 452 -3.20 6.74 27.83
CA ILE A 452 -3.20 5.95 29.07
C ILE A 452 -2.03 6.37 29.96
N ASP A 453 -0.83 6.51 29.40
CA ASP A 453 0.36 6.98 30.15
C ASP A 453 0.12 8.37 30.78
N ILE A 454 -0.50 9.28 30.02
CA ILE A 454 -0.86 10.62 30.51
C ILE A 454 -1.89 10.53 31.65
N ALA A 455 -2.92 9.71 31.49
CA ALA A 455 -3.94 9.52 32.53
C ALA A 455 -3.35 8.93 33.82
N GLN A 456 -2.41 7.99 33.71
CA GLN A 456 -1.68 7.44 34.84
C GLN A 456 -0.84 8.51 35.55
N LYS A 457 -0.13 9.37 34.80
CA LYS A 457 0.60 10.51 35.38
C LYS A 457 -0.32 11.45 36.16
N VAL A 458 -1.46 11.83 35.58
CA VAL A 458 -2.45 12.69 36.25
C VAL A 458 -2.98 12.02 37.53
N ARG A 459 -3.31 10.72 37.46
CA ARG A 459 -3.75 9.94 38.63
C ARG A 459 -2.69 9.88 39.72
N ASN A 460 -1.41 9.90 39.36
CA ASN A 460 -0.29 9.94 40.29
C ASN A 460 0.04 11.37 40.79
N GLY A 461 -0.77 12.37 40.45
CA GLY A 461 -0.56 13.77 40.87
C GLY A 461 0.46 14.55 40.03
N GLU A 462 0.92 14.00 38.91
CA GLU A 462 1.83 14.70 38.00
C GLU A 462 1.07 15.58 37.01
N ILE A 463 1.63 16.75 36.70
CA ILE A 463 1.11 17.63 35.63
C ILE A 463 1.78 17.25 34.30
N PRO A 464 1.03 16.75 33.29
CA PRO A 464 1.59 16.40 32.00
C PRO A 464 2.25 17.60 31.32
N LYS A 465 3.47 17.43 30.84
CA LYS A 465 4.23 18.43 30.09
C LYS A 465 4.03 18.20 28.59
N PRO A 466 4.25 19.22 27.73
CA PRO A 466 4.16 19.06 26.27
C PRO A 466 5.05 17.94 25.69
N LYS A 467 6.16 17.61 26.37
CA LYS A 467 7.02 16.49 25.97
C LYS A 467 6.39 15.11 26.20
N ASP A 468 5.41 15.01 27.11
CA ASP A 468 4.71 13.77 27.47
C ASP A 468 3.63 13.40 26.45
N ILE A 469 3.18 14.35 25.63
CA ILE A 469 2.21 14.10 24.54
C ILE A 469 2.99 13.72 23.29
N SER A 470 2.73 12.51 22.76
CA SER A 470 3.39 12.01 21.56
C SER A 470 2.88 12.72 20.29
N GLN A 471 3.72 12.74 19.24
CA GLN A 471 3.28 13.22 17.92
C GLN A 471 2.19 12.35 17.27
N ARG A 472 1.99 11.10 17.74
CA ARG A 472 0.89 10.24 17.28
C ARG A 472 -0.43 10.74 17.82
N THR A 473 -0.46 11.08 19.11
CA THR A 473 -1.61 11.71 19.79
C THR A 473 -2.01 13.02 19.12
N TYR A 474 -1.02 13.89 18.84
CA TYR A 474 -1.28 15.15 18.13
C TYR A 474 -1.82 14.92 16.71
N PHE A 475 -1.29 13.93 15.99
CA PHE A 475 -1.78 13.59 14.64
C PHE A 475 -3.22 13.07 14.66
N VAL A 476 -3.57 12.17 15.57
CA VAL A 476 -4.94 11.65 15.66
C VAL A 476 -5.93 12.79 15.93
N ALA A 477 -5.61 13.69 16.87
CA ALA A 477 -6.41 14.88 17.12
C ALA A 477 -6.49 15.79 15.89
N GLY A 478 -5.35 16.06 15.24
CA GLY A 478 -5.28 16.85 14.01
C GLY A 478 -6.12 16.27 12.87
N MET A 479 -6.09 14.95 12.67
CA MET A 479 -6.88 14.25 11.66
C MET A 479 -8.38 14.36 11.93
N LEU A 480 -8.84 14.21 13.17
CA LEU A 480 -10.26 14.38 13.54
C LEU A 480 -10.73 15.80 13.25
N ILE A 481 -9.93 16.81 13.63
CA ILE A 481 -10.27 18.23 13.42
C ILE A 481 -10.28 18.57 11.93
N THR A 482 -9.26 18.16 11.17
CA THR A 482 -9.22 18.37 9.72
C THR A 482 -10.41 17.73 9.02
N GLN A 483 -10.76 16.49 9.40
CA GLN A 483 -11.93 15.81 8.84
C GLN A 483 -13.22 16.58 9.19
N ALA A 484 -13.37 17.04 10.43
CA ALA A 484 -14.53 17.81 10.88
C ALA A 484 -14.70 19.12 10.07
N ILE A 485 -13.60 19.86 9.87
CA ILE A 485 -13.61 21.07 9.04
C ILE A 485 -14.00 20.74 7.60
N MET A 486 -13.43 19.66 7.04
CA MET A 486 -13.77 19.22 5.68
C MET A 486 -15.25 18.85 5.54
N GLY A 487 -15.82 18.10 6.49
CA GLY A 487 -17.24 17.74 6.46
C GLY A 487 -18.16 18.95 6.63
N ALA A 488 -17.76 19.93 7.44
CA ALA A 488 -18.47 21.21 7.55
C ALA A 488 -18.48 21.96 6.21
N ILE A 489 -17.30 22.14 5.58
CA ILE A 489 -17.18 22.80 4.27
C ILE A 489 -18.04 22.07 3.23
N LEU A 490 -17.94 20.75 3.16
CA LEU A 490 -18.72 19.94 2.22
C LEU A 490 -20.22 20.07 2.47
N SER A 491 -20.67 20.07 3.72
CA SER A 491 -22.10 20.29 4.04
C SER A 491 -22.59 21.59 3.40
N TYR A 492 -21.83 22.69 3.58
CA TYR A 492 -22.16 23.99 2.98
C TYR A 492 -22.13 23.95 1.44
N LEU A 493 -21.17 23.25 0.84
CA LEU A 493 -21.12 23.06 -0.62
C LEU A 493 -22.32 22.27 -1.17
N TYR A 494 -22.91 21.38 -0.38
CA TYR A 494 -24.17 20.70 -0.69
C TYR A 494 -25.41 21.51 -0.29
N GLY A 495 -25.25 22.78 0.10
CA GLY A 495 -26.36 23.66 0.45
C GLY A 495 -26.99 23.39 1.82
N GLN A 496 -26.29 22.68 2.71
CA GLN A 496 -26.80 22.28 4.02
C GLN A 496 -25.87 22.76 5.14
N LYS A 497 -26.45 23.11 6.29
CA LYS A 497 -25.65 23.31 7.52
C LYS A 497 -25.50 21.97 8.23
N PRO A 498 -24.36 21.66 8.87
CA PRO A 498 -24.27 20.51 9.76
C PRO A 498 -25.38 20.57 10.82
N GLN A 499 -26.15 19.50 10.97
CA GLN A 499 -27.23 19.38 11.97
C GLN A 499 -26.87 18.35 13.07
N SER A 500 -25.87 17.51 12.83
CA SER A 500 -25.40 16.48 13.75
C SER A 500 -23.89 16.38 13.75
N LEU A 501 -23.30 15.81 14.82
CA LEU A 501 -21.87 15.54 14.89
C LEU A 501 -21.39 14.70 13.70
N LEU A 502 -22.22 13.77 13.23
CA LEU A 502 -21.91 12.91 12.10
C LEU A 502 -21.74 13.70 10.79
N ASP A 503 -22.43 14.83 10.61
CA ASP A 503 -22.28 15.66 9.39
C ASP A 503 -20.87 16.25 9.25
N TYR A 504 -20.14 16.44 10.36
CA TYR A 504 -18.74 16.86 10.33
C TYR A 504 -17.81 15.77 9.81
N PHE A 505 -18.17 14.49 9.90
CA PHE A 505 -17.31 13.38 9.48
C PHE A 505 -17.77 12.72 8.17
N ALA A 506 -19.09 12.65 7.96
CA ALA A 506 -19.75 12.05 6.80
C ALA A 506 -20.94 12.94 6.37
N PRO A 507 -20.70 14.06 5.68
CA PRO A 507 -21.75 15.03 5.34
C PRO A 507 -22.79 14.45 4.38
N ARG A 508 -24.01 14.98 4.46
CA ARG A 508 -25.14 14.63 3.59
C ARG A 508 -25.03 15.32 2.24
N THR A 509 -25.44 14.64 1.18
CA THR A 509 -25.45 15.17 -0.19
C THR A 509 -26.76 15.87 -0.56
N GLY A 510 -27.81 15.66 0.25
CA GLY A 510 -29.18 16.08 -0.05
C GLY A 510 -30.01 15.10 -0.85
N ASN A 511 -29.38 14.07 -1.44
CA ASN A 511 -30.10 12.95 -2.03
C ASN A 511 -30.51 11.93 -0.96
N LYS A 512 -31.33 10.96 -1.38
CA LYS A 512 -31.72 9.81 -0.56
C LYS A 512 -31.19 8.53 -1.18
N ASN A 513 -30.73 7.61 -0.33
CA ASN A 513 -30.43 6.25 -0.72
C ASN A 513 -31.72 5.49 -1.11
N PRO A 514 -31.62 4.34 -1.82
CA PRO A 514 -32.77 3.53 -2.21
C PRO A 514 -33.60 3.02 -1.02
N ASP A 515 -33.00 2.96 0.17
CA ASP A 515 -33.67 2.59 1.42
C ASP A 515 -34.40 3.77 2.12
N GLY A 516 -34.27 4.99 1.58
CA GLY A 516 -34.87 6.21 2.12
C GLY A 516 -34.00 6.96 3.14
N SER A 517 -32.84 6.41 3.52
CA SER A 517 -31.87 7.12 4.37
C SER A 517 -31.19 8.27 3.61
N ASP A 518 -30.60 9.22 4.33
CA ASP A 518 -29.83 10.30 3.70
C ASP A 518 -28.60 9.73 2.98
N GLU A 519 -28.40 10.11 1.72
CA GLU A 519 -27.13 9.84 1.06
C GLU A 519 -26.05 10.71 1.69
N ARG A 520 -24.94 10.06 2.06
CA ARG A 520 -23.77 10.71 2.65
C ARG A 520 -22.53 10.37 1.83
N ILE A 521 -21.56 11.27 1.88
CA ILE A 521 -20.19 10.99 1.43
C ILE A 521 -19.26 10.97 2.63
N ILE A 522 -18.12 10.30 2.49
CA ILE A 522 -17.06 10.36 3.49
C ILE A 522 -15.73 10.73 2.82
N PRO A 523 -15.12 11.86 3.19
CA PRO A 523 -13.78 12.21 2.69
C PRO A 523 -12.77 11.10 2.92
N ALA A 524 -11.93 10.84 1.92
CA ALA A 524 -10.85 9.86 2.02
C ALA A 524 -9.85 10.25 3.11
N SER A 525 -9.87 9.57 4.24
CA SER A 525 -8.94 9.72 5.37
C SER A 525 -8.95 8.48 6.24
N TYR A 526 -8.06 8.40 7.25
CA TYR A 526 -8.06 7.35 8.26
C TYR A 526 -9.34 7.33 9.12
N VAL A 527 -10.04 8.47 9.25
CA VAL A 527 -11.25 8.56 10.07
C VAL A 527 -12.34 7.61 9.57
N LYS A 528 -12.42 7.36 8.26
CA LYS A 528 -13.35 6.38 7.70
C LYS A 528 -13.12 4.97 8.26
N ASP A 529 -11.86 4.60 8.46
CA ASP A 529 -11.47 3.29 8.96
C ASP A 529 -11.70 3.22 10.47
N TRP A 530 -11.47 4.30 11.21
CA TRP A 530 -11.79 4.39 12.65
C TRP A 530 -13.29 4.24 12.92
N LEU A 531 -14.12 4.91 12.11
CA LEU A 531 -15.58 4.75 12.17
C LEU A 531 -16.02 3.32 11.83
N ALA A 532 -15.36 2.69 10.85
CA ALA A 532 -15.64 1.29 10.51
C ALA A 532 -15.30 0.34 11.65
N PHE A 533 -14.12 0.47 12.26
CA PHE A 533 -13.72 -0.34 13.41
C PHE A 533 -14.64 -0.14 14.62
N SER A 534 -15.04 1.10 14.88
CA SER A 534 -15.96 1.44 15.98
C SER A 534 -17.36 0.86 15.78
N HIS A 535 -17.90 0.92 14.56
CA HIS A 535 -19.29 0.54 14.30
C HIS A 535 -19.47 -0.93 13.88
N GLU A 536 -18.60 -1.45 13.01
CA GLU A 536 -18.72 -2.81 12.48
C GLU A 536 -17.92 -3.85 13.28
N GLY A 537 -16.98 -3.41 14.13
CA GLY A 537 -16.08 -4.26 14.89
C GLY A 537 -14.92 -4.85 14.06
N THR A 538 -13.89 -5.32 14.76
CA THR A 538 -12.60 -5.71 14.16
C THR A 538 -12.73 -6.79 13.08
N LEU A 539 -13.47 -7.87 13.33
CA LEU A 539 -13.55 -8.99 12.40
C LEU A 539 -14.19 -8.60 11.06
N ARG A 540 -15.30 -7.84 11.11
CA ARG A 540 -16.00 -7.40 9.90
C ARG A 540 -15.20 -6.35 9.13
N THR A 541 -14.58 -5.40 9.83
CA THR A 541 -13.69 -4.42 9.19
C THR A 541 -12.49 -5.09 8.52
N LEU A 542 -11.88 -6.11 9.15
CA LEU A 542 -10.78 -6.87 8.55
C LEU A 542 -11.22 -7.67 7.32
N ARG A 543 -12.39 -8.32 7.37
CA ARG A 543 -12.98 -9.00 6.19
C ARG A 543 -13.15 -8.03 5.02
N ASN A 544 -13.62 -6.82 5.27
CA ASN A 544 -13.78 -5.77 4.25
C ASN A 544 -12.44 -5.23 3.71
N LYS A 545 -11.33 -5.48 4.41
CA LYS A 545 -9.96 -5.09 4.02
C LYS A 545 -9.17 -6.23 3.34
N LEU A 546 -9.76 -7.42 3.21
CA LEU A 546 -9.17 -8.53 2.47
C LEU A 546 -8.89 -8.13 1.01
N SER A 547 -7.92 -8.82 0.43
CA SER A 547 -7.53 -8.57 -0.95
C SER A 547 -8.64 -8.97 -1.94
N PRO A 548 -8.71 -8.32 -3.12
CA PRO A 548 -9.71 -8.62 -4.13
C PRO A 548 -9.78 -10.10 -4.50
N VAL A 549 -8.63 -10.75 -4.67
CA VAL A 549 -8.59 -12.17 -5.07
C VAL A 549 -9.15 -13.07 -3.97
N ILE A 550 -8.81 -12.81 -2.71
CA ILE A 550 -9.33 -13.61 -1.60
C ILE A 550 -10.82 -13.36 -1.41
N ASN A 551 -11.26 -12.11 -1.45
CA ASN A 551 -12.70 -11.79 -1.37
C ASN A 551 -13.48 -12.45 -2.49
N ALA A 552 -13.03 -12.32 -3.75
CA ALA A 552 -13.68 -12.97 -4.88
C ALA A 552 -13.70 -14.50 -4.74
N THR A 553 -12.65 -15.10 -4.18
CA THR A 553 -12.61 -16.55 -3.92
C THR A 553 -13.62 -16.95 -2.84
N ILE A 554 -13.70 -16.20 -1.74
CA ILE A 554 -14.68 -16.43 -0.66
C ILE A 554 -16.11 -16.27 -1.20
N GLU A 555 -16.35 -15.24 -2.00
CA GLU A 555 -17.66 -14.97 -2.63
C GLU A 555 -18.06 -16.11 -3.57
N LEU A 556 -17.14 -16.64 -4.39
CA LEU A 556 -17.39 -17.79 -5.26
C LEU A 556 -17.66 -19.09 -4.49
N ILE A 557 -16.89 -19.37 -3.43
CA ILE A 557 -17.09 -20.55 -2.57
C ILE A 557 -18.45 -20.51 -1.90
N ASN A 558 -18.84 -19.34 -1.39
CA ASN A 558 -20.14 -19.16 -0.74
C ASN A 558 -21.29 -18.98 -1.75
N ASN A 559 -20.97 -18.86 -3.05
CA ASN A 559 -21.90 -18.43 -4.10
C ASN A 559 -22.72 -17.20 -3.69
N GLU A 560 -22.05 -16.21 -3.08
CA GLU A 560 -22.67 -15.01 -2.53
C GLU A 560 -21.74 -13.82 -2.79
N ASP A 561 -22.21 -12.86 -3.58
CA ASP A 561 -21.47 -11.62 -3.83
C ASP A 561 -21.50 -10.66 -2.62
N TYR A 562 -20.73 -9.58 -2.69
CA TYR A 562 -20.70 -8.52 -1.67
C TYR A 562 -22.09 -7.98 -1.26
N TRP A 563 -23.09 -8.08 -2.14
CA TRP A 563 -24.46 -7.59 -1.91
C TRP A 563 -25.41 -8.65 -1.35
N GLY A 564 -24.91 -9.86 -1.08
CA GLY A 564 -25.69 -10.99 -0.60
C GLY A 564 -26.54 -11.65 -1.69
N ARG A 565 -26.11 -11.57 -2.96
CA ARG A 565 -26.80 -12.18 -4.11
C ARG A 565 -26.05 -13.41 -4.57
N GLU A 566 -26.79 -14.41 -5.05
CA GLU A 566 -26.17 -15.54 -5.74
C GLU A 566 -25.37 -15.07 -6.96
N ILE A 567 -24.15 -15.58 -7.10
CA ILE A 567 -23.30 -15.30 -8.26
C ILE A 567 -23.83 -16.07 -9.47
N TYR A 568 -24.12 -17.36 -9.28
CA TYR A 568 -24.75 -18.23 -10.25
C TYR A 568 -25.90 -19.02 -9.60
N SER A 569 -26.89 -19.42 -10.40
CA SER A 569 -27.95 -20.30 -9.91
C SER A 569 -27.49 -21.76 -10.00
N LYS A 570 -27.69 -22.53 -8.93
CA LYS A 570 -27.28 -23.95 -8.86
C LYS A 570 -28.04 -24.85 -9.82
N ASP A 571 -29.23 -24.42 -10.24
CA ASP A 571 -30.11 -25.16 -11.16
C ASP A 571 -29.85 -24.82 -12.64
N SER A 572 -28.86 -23.97 -12.92
CA SER A 572 -28.49 -23.57 -14.28
C SER A 572 -27.56 -24.58 -14.96
N SER A 573 -27.53 -24.57 -16.30
CA SER A 573 -26.57 -25.38 -17.05
C SER A 573 -25.12 -24.96 -16.76
N ALA A 574 -24.17 -25.88 -16.91
CA ALA A 574 -22.75 -25.60 -16.66
C ALA A 574 -22.22 -24.40 -17.48
N TRP A 575 -22.73 -24.20 -18.70
CA TRP A 575 -22.39 -23.04 -19.54
C TRP A 575 -22.88 -21.71 -18.95
N GLU A 576 -24.12 -21.65 -18.46
CA GLU A 576 -24.64 -20.43 -17.85
C GLU A 576 -23.94 -20.13 -16.51
N ILE A 577 -23.59 -21.17 -15.73
CA ILE A 577 -22.75 -21.02 -14.54
C ILE A 577 -21.39 -20.42 -14.91
N ALA A 578 -20.71 -20.97 -15.93
CA ALA A 578 -19.41 -20.47 -16.38
C ALA A 578 -19.48 -19.01 -16.85
N LYS A 579 -20.54 -18.65 -17.59
CA LYS A 579 -20.80 -17.28 -18.04
C LYS A 579 -21.09 -16.32 -16.90
N ASP A 580 -21.83 -16.75 -15.88
CA ASP A 580 -22.12 -15.95 -14.69
C ASP A 580 -20.87 -15.71 -13.85
N ILE A 581 -20.05 -16.75 -13.64
CA ILE A 581 -18.74 -16.61 -13.03
C ILE A 581 -17.86 -15.66 -13.85
N GLY A 582 -17.87 -15.78 -15.19
CA GLY A 582 -17.15 -14.88 -16.09
C GLY A 582 -17.59 -13.41 -15.94
N LYS A 583 -18.89 -13.14 -15.84
CA LYS A 583 -19.43 -11.80 -15.56
C LYS A 583 -18.99 -11.31 -14.19
N PHE A 584 -19.09 -12.13 -13.16
CA PHE A 584 -18.63 -11.79 -11.81
C PHE A 584 -17.15 -11.41 -11.79
N VAL A 585 -16.30 -12.20 -12.44
CA VAL A 585 -14.87 -11.89 -12.58
C VAL A 585 -14.67 -10.58 -13.33
N ALA A 586 -15.42 -10.32 -14.41
CA ALA A 586 -15.34 -9.05 -15.15
C ALA A 586 -15.74 -7.84 -14.28
N GLU A 587 -16.74 -7.97 -13.40
CA GLU A 587 -17.13 -6.92 -12.45
C GLU A 587 -16.01 -6.55 -11.47
N GLN A 588 -15.13 -7.50 -11.11
CA GLN A 588 -13.98 -7.22 -10.23
C GLN A 588 -12.98 -6.23 -10.84
N PHE A 589 -12.99 -6.05 -12.17
CA PHE A 589 -12.15 -5.08 -12.88
C PHE A 589 -12.79 -3.68 -12.96
N LYS A 590 -13.97 -3.44 -12.40
CA LYS A 590 -14.57 -2.10 -12.35
C LYS A 590 -13.92 -1.25 -11.23
N PRO A 591 -13.35 -0.07 -11.54
CA PRO A 591 -12.83 0.85 -10.54
C PRO A 591 -13.89 1.27 -9.52
N PHE A 592 -13.51 1.42 -8.24
CA PHE A 592 -14.46 1.84 -7.19
C PHE A 592 -15.01 3.25 -7.43
N SER A 593 -14.20 4.13 -8.05
CA SER A 593 -14.64 5.47 -8.45
C SER A 593 -15.77 5.43 -9.47
N LEU A 594 -15.71 4.49 -10.43
CA LEU A 594 -16.76 4.28 -11.42
C LEU A 594 -18.01 3.68 -10.78
N GLN A 595 -17.85 2.69 -9.90
CA GLN A 595 -18.98 2.11 -9.14
C GLN A 595 -19.67 3.19 -8.29
N GLY A 596 -18.89 4.04 -7.63
CA GLY A 596 -19.39 5.18 -6.86
C GLY A 596 -20.13 6.20 -7.73
N TYR A 597 -19.58 6.54 -8.91
CA TYR A 597 -20.22 7.43 -9.87
C TYR A 597 -21.58 6.89 -10.32
N GLN A 598 -21.64 5.61 -10.72
CA GLN A 598 -22.88 4.95 -11.14
C GLN A 598 -23.92 5.00 -10.03
N ARG A 599 -23.51 4.69 -8.80
CA ARG A 599 -24.38 4.73 -7.62
C ARG A 599 -24.93 6.14 -7.34
N MET A 600 -24.09 7.17 -7.38
CA MET A 600 -24.53 8.56 -7.21
C MET A 600 -25.54 8.98 -8.29
N LYS A 601 -25.27 8.66 -9.56
CA LYS A 601 -26.23 8.91 -10.66
C LYS A 601 -27.54 8.17 -10.45
N GLU A 602 -27.48 6.93 -9.96
CA GLU A 602 -28.67 6.16 -9.64
C GLU A 602 -29.50 6.81 -8.52
N HIS A 603 -28.86 7.41 -7.52
CA HIS A 603 -29.53 8.11 -6.43
C HIS A 603 -30.02 9.52 -6.81
N GLY A 604 -29.75 9.98 -8.03
CA GLY A 604 -30.24 11.25 -8.57
C GLY A 604 -29.27 12.43 -8.43
N ALA A 605 -27.99 12.17 -8.13
CA ALA A 605 -26.98 13.22 -8.09
C ALA A 605 -26.84 13.95 -9.44
N SER A 606 -26.52 15.24 -9.38
CA SER A 606 -26.09 16.02 -10.54
C SER A 606 -24.83 15.43 -11.17
N ASP A 607 -24.52 15.81 -12.42
CA ASP A 607 -23.31 15.30 -13.09
C ASP A 607 -22.04 15.64 -12.32
N VAL A 608 -21.96 16.84 -11.75
CA VAL A 608 -20.84 17.26 -10.91
C VAL A 608 -20.81 16.48 -9.59
N GLY A 609 -21.96 16.32 -8.92
CA GLY A 609 -22.05 15.57 -7.66
C GLY A 609 -21.68 14.09 -7.84
N ALA A 610 -22.04 13.49 -8.97
CA ALA A 610 -21.69 12.11 -9.28
C ALA A 610 -20.18 11.88 -9.48
N LEU A 611 -19.39 12.92 -9.80
CA LEU A 611 -17.94 12.81 -9.94
C LEU A 611 -17.19 12.77 -8.59
N MET A 612 -17.85 13.08 -7.48
CA MET A 612 -17.23 13.17 -6.15
C MET A 612 -16.44 11.91 -5.72
N PRO A 613 -16.92 10.67 -5.98
CA PRO A 613 -16.13 9.47 -5.75
C PRO A 613 -14.81 9.41 -6.53
N MET A 614 -14.74 10.01 -7.73
CA MET A 614 -13.50 10.10 -8.50
C MET A 614 -12.46 11.02 -7.84
N PHE A 615 -12.92 11.99 -7.04
CA PHE A 615 -12.08 12.96 -6.32
C PHE A 615 -11.81 12.58 -4.85
N GLY A 616 -12.06 11.32 -4.47
CA GLY A 616 -11.77 10.84 -3.11
C GLY A 616 -12.86 11.17 -2.09
N PHE A 617 -14.09 11.36 -2.55
CA PHE A 617 -15.28 11.51 -1.70
C PHE A 617 -16.31 10.42 -2.03
N PRO A 618 -16.01 9.15 -1.70
CA PRO A 618 -16.92 8.03 -1.97
C PRO A 618 -18.23 8.16 -1.17
N VAL A 619 -19.28 7.50 -1.68
CA VAL A 619 -20.53 7.27 -0.94
C VAL A 619 -20.20 6.58 0.39
N ALA A 620 -20.75 7.11 1.49
CA ALA A 620 -20.57 6.53 2.81
C ALA A 620 -21.27 5.16 2.92
N PRO A 621 -20.72 4.24 3.73
CA PRO A 621 -21.38 2.97 3.99
C PRO A 621 -22.72 3.17 4.70
N SER A 622 -23.65 2.23 4.50
CA SER A 622 -25.05 2.38 4.93
C SER A 622 -25.23 2.56 6.43
N TYR A 623 -24.29 2.05 7.24
CA TYR A 623 -24.33 2.17 8.68
C TYR A 623 -24.10 3.61 9.19
N LEU A 624 -23.56 4.50 8.35
CA LEU A 624 -23.46 5.93 8.63
C LEU A 624 -24.68 6.72 8.13
N ALA A 625 -25.57 6.09 7.34
CA ALA A 625 -26.74 6.73 6.77
C ALA A 625 -28.03 6.40 7.53
N ARG A 626 -28.15 5.16 8.02
CA ARG A 626 -29.35 4.62 8.68
C ARG A 626 -29.36 4.95 10.16
N SER A 627 -30.55 5.17 10.72
CA SER A 627 -30.73 5.19 12.18
C SER A 627 -30.59 3.79 12.79
N PRO A 628 -30.39 3.64 14.10
CA PRO A 628 -30.19 2.31 14.71
C PRO A 628 -31.38 1.36 14.50
N ILE A 629 -32.62 1.85 14.56
CA ILE A 629 -33.81 1.06 14.24
C ILE A 629 -33.85 0.63 12.77
N GLN A 630 -33.52 1.52 11.84
CA GLN A 630 -33.42 1.17 10.42
C GLN A 630 -32.34 0.10 10.20
N GLN A 631 -31.15 0.31 10.75
CA GLN A 631 -30.04 -0.64 10.62
C GLN A 631 -30.44 -2.02 11.15
N TYR A 632 -31.08 -2.09 12.33
CA TYR A 632 -31.60 -3.34 12.88
C TYR A 632 -32.61 -4.03 11.96
N ILE A 633 -33.58 -3.28 11.42
CA ILE A 633 -34.58 -3.82 10.48
C ILE A 633 -33.89 -4.41 9.24
N TYR A 634 -32.95 -3.69 8.63
CA TYR A 634 -32.23 -4.15 7.45
C TYR A 634 -31.36 -5.38 7.75
N GLU A 635 -30.67 -5.40 8.89
CA GLU A 635 -29.84 -6.54 9.31
C GLU A 635 -30.66 -7.79 9.53
N LYS A 636 -31.73 -7.71 10.33
CA LYS A 636 -32.60 -8.87 10.62
C LYS A 636 -33.37 -9.33 9.41
N THR A 637 -33.81 -8.41 8.56
CA THR A 637 -34.45 -8.82 7.30
C THR A 637 -33.46 -9.55 6.38
N ARG A 638 -32.19 -9.12 6.32
CA ARG A 638 -31.16 -9.82 5.55
C ARG A 638 -30.85 -11.20 6.14
N GLU A 639 -30.69 -11.31 7.45
CA GLU A 639 -30.47 -12.61 8.13
C GLU A 639 -31.60 -13.60 7.84
N MET A 640 -32.86 -13.15 7.89
CA MET A 640 -34.01 -14.01 7.59
C MET A 640 -34.15 -14.36 6.11
N GLN A 641 -33.77 -13.45 5.21
CA GLN A 641 -33.86 -13.69 3.77
C GLN A 641 -32.74 -14.60 3.25
N GLY A 642 -31.61 -14.68 3.96
CA GLY A 642 -30.43 -15.40 3.50
C GLY A 642 -29.88 -14.85 2.18
N VAL A 643 -29.17 -15.70 1.45
CA VAL A 643 -28.64 -15.36 0.12
C VAL A 643 -29.80 -15.17 -0.85
N LYS A 644 -29.84 -14.03 -1.54
CA LYS A 644 -30.90 -13.75 -2.51
C LYS A 644 -30.65 -14.55 -3.78
N HIS A 645 -31.53 -15.51 -4.05
CA HIS A 645 -31.53 -16.24 -5.31
C HIS A 645 -31.52 -15.27 -6.50
N LYS A 646 -30.71 -15.58 -7.52
CA LYS A 646 -30.48 -14.68 -8.66
C LYS A 646 -31.78 -14.23 -9.32
N GLU A 647 -32.73 -15.13 -9.48
CA GLU A 647 -34.03 -14.80 -10.07
C GLU A 647 -34.81 -13.83 -9.18
N LEU A 648 -34.87 -14.06 -7.86
CA LEU A 648 -35.53 -13.18 -6.89
C LEU A 648 -34.87 -11.80 -6.86
N ALA A 649 -33.54 -11.73 -6.98
CA ALA A 649 -32.78 -10.49 -7.08
C ALA A 649 -33.17 -9.70 -8.34
N ASN A 650 -33.30 -10.37 -9.50
CA ASN A 650 -33.79 -9.73 -10.73
C ASN A 650 -35.23 -9.22 -10.57
N ARG A 651 -36.12 -9.99 -9.92
CA ARG A 651 -37.50 -9.53 -9.63
C ARG A 651 -37.50 -8.30 -8.73
N TYR A 652 -36.64 -8.28 -7.72
CA TYR A 652 -36.49 -7.15 -6.81
C TYR A 652 -35.95 -5.92 -7.54
N GLN A 653 -34.91 -6.07 -8.35
CA GLN A 653 -34.32 -4.98 -9.12
C GLN A 653 -35.33 -4.39 -10.11
N ALA A 654 -36.03 -5.22 -10.88
CA ALA A 654 -37.08 -4.77 -11.79
C ALA A 654 -38.18 -3.99 -11.05
N ARG A 655 -38.59 -4.44 -9.85
CA ARG A 655 -39.54 -3.70 -9.00
C ARG A 655 -39.00 -2.33 -8.57
N GLN A 656 -37.72 -2.24 -8.21
CA GLN A 656 -37.11 -0.97 -7.81
C GLN A 656 -36.98 0.00 -8.98
N GLU A 657 -36.53 -0.48 -10.15
CA GLU A 657 -36.44 0.33 -11.37
C GLU A 657 -37.82 0.82 -11.81
N LEU A 658 -38.84 -0.04 -11.77
CA LEU A 658 -40.22 0.34 -12.04
C LEU A 658 -40.71 1.42 -11.06
N LYS A 659 -40.51 1.24 -9.75
CA LYS A 659 -40.89 2.25 -8.75
C LYS A 659 -40.18 3.57 -9.01
N LYS A 660 -38.90 3.53 -9.39
CA LYS A 660 -38.09 4.72 -9.68
C LYS A 660 -38.60 5.47 -10.91
N ALA A 661 -38.88 4.77 -12.02
CA ALA A 661 -39.44 5.35 -13.23
C ALA A 661 -40.81 5.99 -12.95
N LEU A 662 -41.69 5.28 -12.23
CA LEU A 662 -42.99 5.81 -11.83
C LEU A 662 -42.89 7.05 -10.93
N LYS A 663 -41.98 7.06 -9.95
CA LYS A 663 -41.73 8.23 -9.08
C LYS A 663 -41.17 9.43 -9.84
N LYS A 664 -40.40 9.20 -10.91
CA LYS A 664 -39.88 10.24 -11.80
C LYS A 664 -40.89 10.74 -12.83
N GLY A 665 -42.08 10.13 -12.91
CA GLY A 665 -43.07 10.43 -13.96
C GLY A 665 -42.67 9.92 -15.34
N ASP A 666 -41.64 9.08 -15.45
CA ASP A 666 -41.19 8.50 -16.71
C ASP A 666 -42.04 7.27 -17.06
N ILE A 667 -43.24 7.56 -17.58
CA ILE A 667 -44.26 6.54 -17.88
C ILE A 667 -43.81 5.61 -19.01
N LEU A 668 -43.02 6.09 -19.98
CA LEU A 668 -42.53 5.28 -21.09
C LEU A 668 -41.56 4.21 -20.59
N THR A 669 -40.55 4.61 -19.82
CA THR A 669 -39.60 3.67 -19.21
C THR A 669 -40.30 2.73 -18.23
N ALA A 670 -41.23 3.24 -17.41
CA ALA A 670 -42.02 2.41 -16.49
C ALA A 670 -42.83 1.34 -17.24
N ARG A 671 -43.44 1.70 -18.38
CA ARG A 671 -44.20 0.77 -19.24
C ARG A 671 -43.30 -0.30 -19.84
N GLN A 672 -42.12 0.08 -20.35
CA GLN A 672 -41.15 -0.87 -20.89
C GLN A 672 -40.70 -1.87 -19.82
N ILE A 673 -40.29 -1.39 -18.64
CA ILE A 673 -39.88 -2.24 -17.52
C ILE A 673 -41.03 -3.18 -17.11
N ALA A 674 -42.26 -2.66 -17.00
CA ALA A 674 -43.41 -3.46 -16.63
C ALA A 674 -43.72 -4.56 -17.66
N GLN A 675 -43.68 -4.25 -18.96
CA GLN A 675 -43.90 -5.22 -20.03
C GLN A 675 -42.82 -6.30 -20.06
N GLU A 676 -41.55 -5.88 -20.00
CA GLU A 676 -40.42 -6.80 -20.01
C GLU A 676 -40.42 -7.69 -18.76
N GLY A 677 -40.70 -7.11 -17.59
CA GLY A 677 -40.78 -7.87 -16.35
C GLY A 677 -41.99 -8.79 -16.28
N LEU A 678 -43.12 -8.48 -16.93
CA LEU A 678 -44.23 -9.43 -17.08
C LEU A 678 -43.83 -10.59 -18.00
N LYS A 679 -43.16 -10.30 -19.11
CA LYS A 679 -42.65 -11.32 -20.07
C LYS A 679 -41.61 -12.24 -19.42
N LYS A 680 -40.73 -11.69 -18.57
CA LYS A 680 -39.68 -12.43 -17.85
C LYS A 680 -40.16 -13.05 -16.52
N GLY A 681 -41.45 -12.92 -16.17
CA GLY A 681 -42.00 -13.46 -14.92
C GLY A 681 -41.56 -12.72 -13.64
N TYR A 682 -40.95 -11.54 -13.77
CA TYR A 682 -40.52 -10.70 -12.64
C TYR A 682 -41.70 -10.03 -11.92
N PHE A 683 -42.79 -9.78 -12.64
CA PHE A 683 -44.06 -9.30 -12.11
C PHE A 683 -45.18 -10.31 -12.36
N THR A 684 -46.12 -10.39 -11.44
CA THR A 684 -47.48 -10.87 -11.73
C THR A 684 -48.40 -9.65 -11.84
N GLN A 685 -49.54 -9.74 -12.53
CA GLN A 685 -50.49 -8.62 -12.59
C GLN A 685 -50.90 -8.14 -11.18
N LYS A 686 -51.10 -9.07 -10.23
CA LYS A 686 -51.35 -8.78 -8.81
C LYS A 686 -50.15 -8.12 -8.12
N GLY A 687 -48.94 -8.59 -8.42
CA GLY A 687 -47.69 -8.00 -7.92
C GLY A 687 -47.42 -6.59 -8.43
N PHE A 688 -47.80 -6.29 -9.67
CA PHE A 688 -47.74 -4.95 -10.25
C PHE A 688 -48.72 -4.00 -9.53
N LYS A 689 -50.00 -4.40 -9.38
CA LYS A 689 -50.98 -3.62 -8.60
C LYS A 689 -50.53 -3.37 -7.16
N ARG A 690 -49.92 -4.37 -6.51
CA ARG A 690 -49.34 -4.21 -5.15
C ARG A 690 -48.15 -3.25 -5.15
N THR A 691 -47.33 -3.25 -6.20
CA THR A 691 -46.19 -2.31 -6.35
C THR A 691 -46.68 -0.87 -6.49
N LEU A 692 -47.76 -0.65 -7.25
CA LEU A 692 -48.43 0.65 -7.37
C LEU A 692 -49.04 1.10 -6.04
N LYS A 693 -49.77 0.22 -5.34
CA LYS A 693 -50.36 0.52 -4.01
C LYS A 693 -49.29 0.91 -2.98
N ASN A 694 -48.11 0.29 -3.06
CA ASN A 694 -47.00 0.52 -2.15
C ASN A 694 -45.91 1.42 -2.76
N LEU A 695 -46.24 2.24 -3.76
CA LEU A 695 -45.27 3.10 -4.44
C LEU A 695 -44.66 4.12 -3.46
N ASN A 696 -45.51 4.66 -2.58
CA ASN A 696 -45.14 5.68 -1.60
C ASN A 696 -44.79 5.09 -0.22
N THR A 697 -44.91 3.77 -0.03
CA THR A 697 -44.48 3.14 1.23
C THR A 697 -42.95 3.14 1.31
N PRO A 698 -42.37 3.72 2.37
CA PRO A 698 -40.93 3.65 2.59
C PRO A 698 -40.42 2.19 2.65
N PRO A 699 -39.25 1.90 2.08
CA PRO A 699 -38.70 0.54 2.04
C PRO A 699 -38.50 -0.07 3.43
N ASP A 700 -37.97 0.69 4.38
CA ASP A 700 -37.76 0.28 5.78
C ASP A 700 -39.08 -0.13 6.47
N ILE A 701 -40.16 0.61 6.26
CA ILE A 701 -41.50 0.26 6.75
C ILE A 701 -42.00 -1.05 6.13
N SER A 702 -41.71 -1.26 4.85
CA SER A 702 -42.07 -2.51 4.18
C SER A 702 -41.32 -3.70 4.76
N LEU A 703 -40.04 -3.53 5.09
CA LEU A 703 -39.21 -4.58 5.72
C LEU A 703 -39.61 -4.81 7.18
N PHE A 704 -39.93 -3.75 7.93
CA PHE A 704 -40.43 -3.87 9.31
C PHE A 704 -41.68 -4.77 9.38
N LYS A 705 -42.61 -4.61 8.44
CA LYS A 705 -43.80 -5.47 8.32
C LYS A 705 -43.49 -6.94 8.03
N MET A 706 -42.29 -7.24 7.52
CA MET A 706 -41.85 -8.61 7.27
C MET A 706 -41.21 -9.26 8.51
N LEU A 707 -40.81 -8.46 9.51
CA LEU A 707 -40.26 -8.99 10.75
C LEU A 707 -41.37 -9.68 11.58
N PRO A 708 -41.07 -10.81 12.23
CA PRO A 708 -41.93 -11.38 13.27
C PRO A 708 -42.26 -10.36 14.38
N PRO A 709 -43.40 -10.46 15.07
CA PRO A 709 -43.82 -9.51 16.12
C PRO A 709 -42.74 -9.26 17.18
N GLU A 710 -42.02 -10.31 17.61
CA GLU A 710 -40.91 -10.19 18.57
C GLU A 710 -39.77 -9.31 18.04
N LEU A 711 -39.40 -9.46 16.77
CA LEU A 711 -38.35 -8.65 16.14
C LEU A 711 -38.84 -7.23 15.85
N GLN A 712 -40.14 -7.03 15.59
CA GLN A 712 -40.74 -5.69 15.50
C GLN A 712 -40.67 -4.96 16.86
N ALA A 713 -41.03 -5.64 17.95
CA ALA A 713 -40.92 -5.09 19.30
C ALA A 713 -39.46 -4.74 19.65
N ARG A 714 -38.51 -5.65 19.38
CA ARG A 714 -37.07 -5.38 19.57
C ARG A 714 -36.59 -4.22 18.71
N ALA A 715 -37.03 -4.09 17.47
CA ALA A 715 -36.65 -2.97 16.61
C ALA A 715 -37.11 -1.63 17.22
N LEU A 716 -38.32 -1.54 17.79
CA LEU A 716 -38.80 -0.33 18.46
C LEU A 716 -37.92 0.08 19.66
N THR A 717 -37.30 -0.87 20.37
CA THR A 717 -36.33 -0.55 21.44
C THR A 717 -35.03 0.08 20.94
N LYS A 718 -34.77 0.06 19.63
CA LYS A 718 -33.62 0.69 18.99
C LYS A 718 -33.90 2.10 18.46
N ALA A 719 -35.13 2.59 18.57
CA ALA A 719 -35.46 3.95 18.16
C ALA A 719 -34.75 4.97 19.09
N GLU A 720 -34.16 6.00 18.51
CA GLU A 720 -33.47 7.07 19.26
C GLU A 720 -34.42 8.22 19.63
N SER A 721 -35.63 8.24 19.06
CA SER A 721 -36.62 9.29 19.32
C SER A 721 -38.07 8.77 19.30
N ARG A 722 -38.99 9.55 19.87
CA ARG A 722 -40.44 9.24 19.87
C ARG A 722 -41.04 9.32 18.47
N GLU A 723 -40.49 10.18 17.62
CA GLU A 723 -40.88 10.33 16.22
C GLU A 723 -40.57 9.07 15.43
N GLU A 724 -39.41 8.44 15.68
CA GLU A 724 -39.07 7.16 15.07
C GLU A 724 -40.04 6.06 15.49
N ILE A 725 -40.34 5.94 16.80
CA ILE A 725 -41.32 4.96 17.29
C ILE A 725 -42.67 5.18 16.59
N SER A 726 -43.16 6.42 16.57
CA SER A 726 -44.44 6.78 15.95
C SER A 726 -44.50 6.46 14.45
N ARG A 727 -43.35 6.49 13.77
CA ARG A 727 -43.24 6.14 12.35
C ARG A 727 -43.47 4.65 12.09
N TYR A 728 -43.01 3.75 12.98
CA TYR A 728 -43.11 2.30 12.81
C TYR A 728 -44.33 1.68 13.49
N LEU A 729 -44.86 2.30 14.55
CA LEU A 729 -45.98 1.78 15.33
C LEU A 729 -47.21 1.39 14.47
N PRO A 730 -47.65 2.19 13.47
CA PRO A 730 -48.80 1.83 12.62
C PRO A 730 -48.55 0.61 11.72
N ALA A 731 -47.29 0.20 11.57
CA ALA A 731 -46.87 -0.94 10.78
C ALA A 731 -46.64 -2.20 11.64
N MET A 732 -46.79 -2.10 12.96
CA MET A 732 -46.62 -3.21 13.87
C MET A 732 -47.76 -4.23 13.68
N SER A 733 -47.40 -5.51 13.76
CA SER A 733 -48.37 -6.60 13.76
C SER A 733 -49.23 -6.47 15.01
N LYS A 734 -50.54 -6.65 14.87
CA LYS A 734 -51.42 -6.74 16.03
C LYS A 734 -51.02 -7.99 16.83
N PRO A 735 -51.00 -7.91 18.17
CA PRO A 735 -50.72 -9.07 19.01
C PRO A 735 -51.68 -10.22 18.74
#